data_AF-A0AAR5Q8Q9-F1
#
_entry.id   AF-A0AAR5Q8Q9-F1
#
_cell.length_a   1.000
_cell.length_b   1.000
_cell.length_c   1.000
_cell.angle_alpha   90.00
_cell.angle_beta   90.00
_cell.angle_gamma   90.00
#
_symmetry.space_group_name_H-M   'P 1'
#
loop_
_entity.id
_entity.type
_entity.pdbx_description
1 polymer ?
#
loop_
_entity_poly.entity_id
_entity_poly.type
_entity_poly.pdbx_seq_one_letter_code
_entity_poly.pdbx_strand_id
1 'polypeptide(L)'
;MTLVRALCIVVLGYCVAALDSQEYNTEAEAPRLDISNRDNGYHGIVKENESMVEVTPPIRVTGSEVCQFRIVSKHHVDAPFSMYLNKDGQAVMEAHRRLNCEKRKNYKFDIIAVGCNKKESQSATVHITVSDVNEYSPTFTEPSYVRQVDEGRIYAEILRVEAKDQDCTPKFGDVCKYEILTSDQPFVIDMDGVIRNTEPLDYERSHNHILSVVAYDCGMRQSFPALVTIKVNRVCRLGWRGLPERVDYAPMSGRQELFPSATLELCDVPCNIREMRARVDLATRHIGKGCDRDTYSVQSQRKLCGASPAAVDLLPSPGAGAEWTKPLISDEGHESDQMFEFDGSSTAVSIPNSVLNHSLSPIFTIATWMRHGEHSEHSEEDKHVKEHILCSADDHSPSHHKTFEMNRHHYALFVRNCRMILLLRRDFSEGDLNIFRPAEWRWKISQVCDDQWHHYAINVRFPNVELYVDGQLFRSEKKNPEVIDDWPLHPTKGINTTLTVGACWQGSDNQMKHHLKGYLAGLSILVGETEKSEVLNCLHQCKESLQVPTMDLLQPGMELLTNSDLTEVTVEGDNRTNLEMLVRKVGYANTREFPTPGRRNLKLTTTVTCDTGKIVNVPAAQTYVMVLRPQIPSIHLNGTGNMARKYEDFRMGVRVLADIHITGEQKLDKCQLTIYPNLNPDHENLAVPEETLKSLGMAARVSKDGVTISGSDMVFNYQQVLRELVYTNKKPAYYLNRVFKLTCSELNGRFSSNEYVQTLTVIHPQPKESIVAHAKINRHNVEVRPASVISRDYVQASHLNLMASGGSHAVTIIVVVCVGFLLFMIVLGVIRIRAAHHKSSSEEAQDGEMTWDDSALTITVNPMENADHKMERNGCGPEDYSESDQSDSESSSDEDGPGDRPCRVRVDSSDEEEDEIPASTRRKRDYQNVSQLEWDNSTM
;
A
#
# COMPACT_ATOMS: atom_id res chain seq x y z
N MET A 1 -8.76 -20.39 -80.11
CA MET A 1 -10.11 -20.07 -79.61
C MET A 1 -10.41 -18.63 -80.05
N THR A 2 -11.31 -18.37 -81.01
CA THR A 2 -12.80 -18.35 -80.87
C THR A 2 -13.28 -17.37 -79.81
N LEU A 3 -14.19 -16.42 -80.06
CA LEU A 3 -14.86 -15.99 -81.31
C LEU A 3 -15.68 -14.70 -81.00
N VAL A 4 -15.81 -13.75 -81.95
CA VAL A 4 -17.05 -12.92 -82.16
C VAL A 4 -17.45 -11.92 -81.02
N ARG A 5 -18.03 -10.73 -81.23
CA ARG A 5 -19.18 -10.25 -82.04
C ARG A 5 -18.93 -8.74 -82.38
N ALA A 6 -19.13 -8.25 -83.61
CA ALA A 6 -20.39 -7.71 -84.17
C ALA A 6 -20.72 -6.26 -83.70
N LEU A 7 -21.32 -5.34 -84.49
CA LEU A 7 -21.96 -5.41 -85.81
C LEU A 7 -22.10 -3.97 -86.43
N CYS A 8 -22.06 -3.82 -87.78
CA CYS A 8 -22.88 -2.92 -88.68
C CYS A 8 -23.10 -1.40 -88.37
N ILE A 9 -23.44 -0.48 -89.31
CA ILE A 9 -23.76 -0.48 -90.78
C ILE A 9 -23.46 0.97 -91.31
N VAL A 10 -22.68 1.19 -92.39
CA VAL A 10 -23.00 1.35 -93.85
C VAL A 10 -23.80 2.61 -94.27
N VAL A 11 -23.42 3.20 -95.43
CA VAL A 11 -24.14 4.08 -96.42
C VAL A 11 -23.33 5.36 -96.73
N LEU A 12 -23.06 5.82 -97.97
CA LEU A 12 -22.98 5.27 -99.35
C LEU A 12 -22.36 6.37 -100.27
N GLY A 13 -21.76 6.03 -101.42
CA GLY A 13 -21.33 7.04 -102.43
C GLY A 13 -20.52 6.51 -103.62
N TYR A 14 -21.15 6.31 -104.78
CA TYR A 14 -20.55 5.91 -106.06
C TYR A 14 -19.89 7.12 -106.78
N CYS A 15 -18.87 7.00 -107.66
CA CYS A 15 -18.88 6.49 -109.06
C CYS A 15 -17.43 6.31 -109.58
N VAL A 16 -17.04 5.30 -110.39
CA VAL A 16 -17.18 5.16 -111.88
C VAL A 16 -16.44 6.28 -112.66
N ALA A 17 -15.53 6.05 -113.63
CA ALA A 17 -14.88 4.84 -114.18
C ALA A 17 -13.60 5.18 -115.03
N ALA A 18 -12.88 4.13 -115.46
CA ALA A 18 -11.95 3.99 -116.62
C ALA A 18 -10.98 5.15 -116.96
N LEU A 19 -9.66 5.00 -116.79
CA LEU A 19 -8.72 4.23 -117.64
C LEU A 19 -8.70 4.66 -119.12
N ASP A 20 -7.67 5.45 -119.46
CA ASP A 20 -7.04 5.50 -120.78
C ASP A 20 -5.54 5.20 -120.59
N SER A 21 -4.89 4.63 -121.61
CA SER A 21 -3.53 4.08 -121.50
C SER A 21 -2.55 4.84 -122.39
N GLN A 22 -1.54 5.47 -121.78
CA GLN A 22 -0.37 6.01 -122.48
C GLN A 22 0.93 5.59 -121.79
N GLU A 23 1.95 5.36 -122.62
CA GLU A 23 3.30 4.96 -122.20
C GLU A 23 3.95 6.01 -121.30
N TYR A 24 4.65 5.56 -120.25
CA TYR A 24 5.39 6.45 -119.36
C TYR A 24 6.88 6.11 -119.32
N ASN A 25 7.70 7.10 -119.66
CA ASN A 25 9.14 7.08 -119.35
C ASN A 25 9.33 6.88 -117.84
N THR A 26 10.22 5.95 -117.47
CA THR A 26 10.60 5.76 -116.06
C THR A 26 11.48 6.90 -115.58
N GLU A 27 10.88 7.97 -115.08
CA GLU A 27 11.60 8.95 -114.27
C GLU A 27 12.17 8.26 -113.02
N ALA A 28 13.46 8.47 -112.74
CA ALA A 28 14.07 7.96 -111.52
C ALA A 28 13.37 8.54 -110.27
N GLU A 29 12.87 7.65 -109.40
CA GLU A 29 12.04 8.04 -108.26
C GLU A 29 12.84 8.79 -107.17
N ALA A 30 12.16 9.68 -106.44
CA ALA A 30 12.73 10.35 -105.27
C ALA A 30 12.77 9.41 -104.04
N PRO A 31 13.74 9.56 -103.12
CA PRO A 31 13.80 8.73 -101.92
C PRO A 31 12.59 8.97 -101.01
N ARG A 32 12.11 7.91 -100.35
CA ARG A 32 10.99 7.95 -99.40
C ARG A 32 11.44 7.46 -98.02
N LEU A 33 11.27 8.27 -96.98
CA LEU A 33 11.54 7.86 -95.60
C LEU A 33 10.58 6.73 -95.19
N ASP A 34 11.11 5.65 -94.64
CA ASP A 34 10.38 4.43 -94.25
C ASP A 34 9.71 4.63 -92.88
N ILE A 35 8.56 5.31 -92.88
CA ILE A 35 7.77 5.57 -91.68
C ILE A 35 6.32 5.10 -91.87
N SER A 36 5.85 4.22 -90.98
CA SER A 36 4.52 3.60 -91.06
C SER A 36 3.37 4.57 -90.80
N ASN A 37 3.60 5.61 -89.99
CA ASN A 37 2.66 6.69 -89.76
C ASN A 37 3.39 8.04 -89.69
N ARG A 38 3.09 8.93 -90.64
CA ARG A 38 3.79 10.21 -90.82
C ARG A 38 3.50 11.23 -89.71
N ASP A 39 2.35 11.11 -89.05
CA ASP A 39 1.93 12.08 -88.03
C ASP A 39 2.69 11.91 -86.71
N ASN A 40 3.24 10.72 -86.46
CA ASN A 40 3.97 10.42 -85.22
C ASN A 40 5.47 10.76 -85.28
N GLY A 41 6.08 10.82 -86.48
CA GLY A 41 7.52 11.11 -86.61
C GLY A 41 8.46 10.08 -85.98
N TYR A 42 9.75 10.42 -85.94
CA TYR A 42 10.80 9.63 -85.29
C TYR A 42 11.04 10.13 -83.86
N HIS A 43 11.27 9.21 -82.92
CA HIS A 43 11.58 9.55 -81.53
C HIS A 43 13.02 9.14 -81.20
N GLY A 44 13.83 10.11 -80.77
CA GLY A 44 15.21 9.92 -80.34
C GLY A 44 15.37 10.11 -78.84
N ILE A 45 16.20 9.28 -78.21
CA ILE A 45 16.65 9.46 -76.82
C ILE A 45 18.18 9.51 -76.81
N VAL A 46 18.73 10.38 -75.98
CA VAL A 46 20.19 10.56 -75.82
C VAL A 46 20.47 11.01 -74.39
N LYS A 47 21.40 10.38 -73.67
CA LYS A 47 21.83 10.88 -72.36
C LYS A 47 22.69 12.11 -72.54
N GLU A 48 22.65 13.07 -71.62
CA GLU A 48 23.37 14.33 -71.83
C GLU A 48 24.91 14.20 -71.82
N ASN A 49 25.42 13.14 -71.20
CA ASN A 49 26.83 12.76 -71.22
C ASN A 49 27.22 11.88 -72.44
N GLU A 50 26.29 11.55 -73.32
CA GLU A 50 26.48 10.75 -74.54
C GLU A 50 26.27 11.60 -75.81
N SER A 51 26.93 11.24 -76.92
CA SER A 51 26.74 11.94 -78.21
C SER A 51 25.77 11.21 -79.15
N MET A 52 25.70 9.88 -79.10
CA MET A 52 24.90 9.09 -80.03
C MET A 52 23.42 9.08 -79.64
N VAL A 53 22.52 9.34 -80.59
CA VAL A 53 21.07 9.35 -80.36
C VAL A 53 20.46 8.01 -80.76
N GLU A 54 19.79 7.35 -79.82
CA GLU A 54 19.01 6.14 -80.08
C GLU A 54 17.65 6.51 -80.68
N VAL A 55 17.47 6.29 -81.99
CA VAL A 55 16.25 6.67 -82.72
C VAL A 55 15.36 5.46 -83.00
N THR A 56 14.09 5.56 -82.61
CA THR A 56 13.06 4.54 -82.79
C THR A 56 11.86 5.10 -83.58
N PRO A 57 11.41 4.44 -84.66
CA PRO A 57 12.10 3.36 -85.39
C PRO A 57 13.42 3.86 -86.03
N PRO A 58 14.36 2.98 -86.40
CA PRO A 58 15.59 3.39 -87.08
C PRO A 58 15.29 4.05 -88.43
N ILE A 59 15.95 5.18 -88.71
CA ILE A 59 15.70 5.98 -89.91
C ILE A 59 16.22 5.23 -91.15
N ARG A 60 15.28 4.75 -91.97
CA ARG A 60 15.51 4.01 -93.22
C ARG A 60 14.85 4.73 -94.40
N VAL A 61 15.29 4.38 -95.61
CA VAL A 61 14.78 4.95 -96.86
C VAL A 61 14.48 3.85 -97.87
N THR A 62 13.38 4.03 -98.60
CA THR A 62 12.92 3.19 -99.71
C THR A 62 12.89 3.98 -101.01
N GLY A 63 12.90 3.30 -102.15
CA GLY A 63 12.96 3.92 -103.49
C GLY A 63 14.38 3.98 -104.03
N SER A 64 15.03 5.15 -103.99
CA SER A 64 16.36 5.39 -104.56
C SER A 64 17.48 5.49 -103.53
N GLU A 65 18.72 5.23 -103.97
CA GLU A 65 19.94 5.30 -103.15
C GLU A 65 20.18 6.72 -102.59
N VAL A 66 20.47 6.78 -101.29
CA VAL A 66 20.65 8.03 -100.52
C VAL A 66 22.11 8.33 -100.33
N CYS A 67 22.51 9.55 -100.69
CA CYS A 67 23.88 10.03 -100.50
C CYS A 67 24.03 10.91 -99.25
N GLN A 68 22.95 11.56 -98.77
CA GLN A 68 23.02 12.46 -97.60
C GLN A 68 21.66 12.59 -96.89
N PHE A 69 21.68 12.74 -95.56
CA PHE A 69 20.53 13.23 -94.78
C PHE A 69 20.74 14.69 -94.40
N ARG A 70 19.66 15.48 -94.36
CA ARG A 70 19.71 16.92 -94.04
C ARG A 70 18.61 17.30 -93.05
N ILE A 71 18.99 17.99 -91.97
CA ILE A 71 18.05 18.59 -91.02
C ILE A 71 17.50 19.88 -91.64
N VAL A 72 16.18 20.05 -91.59
CA VAL A 72 15.44 21.17 -92.17
C VAL A 72 14.51 21.74 -91.09
N SER A 73 15.01 22.69 -90.30
CA SER A 73 14.16 23.40 -89.33
C SER A 73 13.48 24.60 -89.99
N LYS A 74 12.14 24.66 -89.91
CA LYS A 74 11.37 25.85 -90.33
C LYS A 74 11.21 26.88 -89.23
N HIS A 75 11.26 26.48 -87.95
CA HIS A 75 10.96 27.33 -86.80
C HIS A 75 11.97 27.12 -85.65
N HIS A 76 13.01 27.98 -85.66
CA HIS A 76 13.94 28.28 -84.55
C HIS A 76 14.95 27.23 -84.04
N VAL A 77 16.16 27.77 -83.80
CA VAL A 77 17.35 27.23 -83.12
C VAL A 77 18.10 26.09 -83.82
N ASP A 78 19.36 26.39 -84.08
CA ASP A 78 20.50 25.50 -84.34
C ASP A 78 20.43 24.21 -83.50
N ALA A 79 19.92 23.14 -84.12
CA ALA A 79 19.79 21.84 -83.49
C ALA A 79 21.21 21.24 -83.37
N PRO A 80 21.69 20.88 -82.15
CA PRO A 80 23.08 20.47 -81.92
C PRO A 80 23.40 19.06 -82.45
N PHE A 81 22.66 18.57 -83.46
CA PHE A 81 22.70 17.22 -83.99
C PHE A 81 23.22 17.23 -85.42
N SER A 82 23.95 16.19 -85.78
CA SER A 82 24.43 15.88 -87.12
C SER A 82 23.94 14.50 -87.52
N MET A 83 23.82 14.24 -88.82
CA MET A 83 23.36 12.96 -89.35
C MET A 83 24.32 12.46 -90.42
N TYR A 84 24.68 11.18 -90.35
CA TYR A 84 25.51 10.51 -91.35
C TYR A 84 24.95 9.13 -91.71
N LEU A 85 25.38 8.62 -92.86
CA LEU A 85 24.99 7.31 -93.36
C LEU A 85 25.93 6.24 -92.79
N ASN A 86 25.41 5.22 -92.11
CA ASN A 86 26.19 4.06 -91.72
C ASN A 86 26.33 3.07 -92.90
N LYS A 87 27.28 2.13 -92.80
CA LYS A 87 27.58 1.08 -93.79
C LYS A 87 26.36 0.25 -94.21
N ASP A 88 25.36 0.14 -93.33
CA ASP A 88 24.10 -0.58 -93.56
C ASP A 88 23.00 0.28 -94.24
N GLY A 89 23.33 1.48 -94.73
CA GLY A 89 22.38 2.38 -95.41
C GLY A 89 21.40 3.12 -94.48
N GLN A 90 21.58 3.04 -93.16
CA GLN A 90 20.73 3.68 -92.15
C GLN A 90 21.28 5.04 -91.74
N ALA A 91 20.40 5.98 -91.35
CA ALA A 91 20.84 7.25 -90.78
C ALA A 91 21.20 7.07 -89.29
N VAL A 92 22.43 7.45 -88.93
CA VAL A 92 22.86 7.59 -87.54
C VAL A 92 22.89 9.08 -87.19
N MET A 93 22.49 9.40 -85.96
CA MET A 93 22.41 10.78 -85.47
C MET A 93 23.33 10.96 -84.26
N GLU A 94 24.10 12.04 -84.27
CA GLU A 94 25.09 12.35 -83.24
C GLU A 94 25.04 13.83 -82.85
N ALA A 95 25.02 14.11 -81.55
CA ALA A 95 25.13 15.44 -80.97
C ALA A 95 26.57 15.96 -81.07
N HIS A 96 26.77 17.07 -81.79
CA HIS A 96 28.07 17.71 -81.98
C HIS A 96 28.39 18.77 -80.90
N ARG A 97 27.45 19.02 -79.97
CA ARG A 97 27.67 19.77 -78.74
C ARG A 97 27.21 18.92 -77.55
N ARG A 98 27.81 19.14 -76.39
CA ARG A 98 27.30 18.58 -75.13
C ARG A 98 25.86 19.06 -74.93
N LEU A 99 24.99 18.11 -74.60
CA LEU A 99 23.62 18.39 -74.19
C LEU A 99 23.64 18.72 -72.68
N ASN A 100 22.55 19.30 -72.19
CA ASN A 100 22.36 19.63 -70.78
C ASN A 100 20.85 19.74 -70.55
N CYS A 101 20.32 18.87 -69.69
CA CYS A 101 18.89 18.68 -69.56
C CYS A 101 18.20 19.87 -68.87
N GLU A 102 18.88 20.47 -67.89
CA GLU A 102 18.42 21.59 -67.05
C GLU A 102 18.12 22.83 -67.91
N LYS A 103 18.90 23.02 -68.98
CA LYS A 103 18.66 24.09 -69.97
C LYS A 103 17.64 23.71 -71.02
N ARG A 104 17.71 22.49 -71.57
CA ARG A 104 16.80 22.06 -72.65
C ARG A 104 16.66 20.54 -72.79
N LYS A 105 15.62 20.02 -72.15
CA LYS A 105 15.20 18.61 -72.24
C LYS A 105 14.71 18.13 -73.61
N ASN A 106 14.11 19.00 -74.44
CA ASN A 106 13.44 18.58 -75.68
C ASN A 106 13.86 19.38 -76.92
N TYR A 107 14.08 18.66 -78.02
CA TYR A 107 14.35 19.20 -79.35
C TYR A 107 13.34 18.65 -80.36
N LYS A 108 12.95 19.47 -81.34
CA LYS A 108 12.02 19.12 -82.41
C LYS A 108 12.47 19.79 -83.70
N PHE A 109 12.63 19.02 -84.77
CA PHE A 109 13.02 19.51 -86.10
C PHE A 109 12.60 18.50 -87.17
N ASP A 110 12.57 18.90 -88.44
CA ASP A 110 12.27 17.98 -89.54
C ASP A 110 13.57 17.52 -90.24
N ILE A 111 13.52 16.35 -90.87
CA ILE A 111 14.62 15.77 -91.67
C ILE A 111 14.15 15.43 -93.08
N ILE A 112 15.08 15.49 -94.05
CA ILE A 112 14.92 14.98 -95.41
C ILE A 112 16.07 14.05 -95.79
N ALA A 113 15.80 13.09 -96.67
CA ALA A 113 16.81 12.29 -97.37
C ALA A 113 17.07 12.90 -98.75
N VAL A 114 18.35 12.98 -99.14
CA VAL A 114 18.79 13.48 -100.45
C VAL A 114 19.37 12.31 -101.24
N GLY A 115 18.68 11.95 -102.33
CA GLY A 115 19.09 10.88 -103.22
C GLY A 115 20.38 11.24 -103.96
N CYS A 116 21.15 10.24 -104.38
CA CYS A 116 22.35 10.46 -105.20
C CYS A 116 22.04 11.13 -106.56
N ASN A 117 20.77 11.06 -106.99
CA ASN A 117 20.20 11.78 -108.14
C ASN A 117 19.82 13.26 -107.84
N LYS A 118 20.16 13.79 -106.65
CA LYS A 118 19.80 15.12 -106.12
C LYS A 118 18.28 15.38 -105.94
N LYS A 119 17.42 14.36 -106.00
CA LYS A 119 16.01 14.50 -105.61
C LYS A 119 15.87 14.37 -104.08
N GLU A 120 15.00 15.19 -103.48
CA GLU A 120 14.77 15.22 -102.03
C GLU A 120 13.51 14.43 -101.65
N SER A 121 13.52 13.82 -100.46
CA SER A 121 12.34 13.21 -99.87
C SER A 121 11.35 14.25 -99.34
N GLN A 122 10.12 13.82 -99.07
CA GLN A 122 9.25 14.60 -98.19
C GLN A 122 9.85 14.62 -96.76
N SER A 123 9.57 15.69 -96.02
CA SER A 123 10.09 15.89 -94.67
C SER A 123 9.36 15.06 -93.62
N ALA A 124 10.10 14.52 -92.65
CA ALA A 124 9.55 13.85 -91.47
C ALA A 124 10.04 14.53 -90.18
N THR A 125 9.16 14.67 -89.20
CA THR A 125 9.49 15.25 -87.89
C THR A 125 10.33 14.28 -87.06
N VAL A 126 11.32 14.81 -86.34
CA VAL A 126 12.07 14.11 -85.30
C VAL A 126 11.87 14.85 -83.97
N HIS A 127 11.53 14.11 -82.93
CA HIS A 127 11.49 14.57 -81.54
C HIS A 127 12.62 13.90 -80.78
N ILE A 128 13.48 14.69 -80.13
CA ILE A 128 14.57 14.17 -79.29
C ILE A 128 14.34 14.62 -77.86
N THR A 129 14.34 13.65 -76.94
CA THR A 129 14.36 13.89 -75.50
C THR A 129 15.75 13.60 -74.96
N VAL A 130 16.33 14.58 -74.29
CA VAL A 130 17.53 14.42 -73.49
C VAL A 130 17.16 13.63 -72.24
N SER A 131 17.81 12.49 -72.05
CA SER A 131 17.75 11.74 -70.80
C SER A 131 18.73 12.38 -69.82
N ASP A 132 18.17 12.71 -68.67
CA ASP A 132 18.86 13.17 -67.48
C ASP A 132 19.89 12.14 -67.01
N VAL A 133 21.03 12.64 -66.52
CA VAL A 133 22.08 11.90 -65.82
C VAL A 133 22.35 12.65 -64.54
N ASN A 134 21.98 12.03 -63.42
CA ASN A 134 22.26 12.51 -62.06
C ASN A 134 23.69 13.10 -61.96
N GLU A 135 23.83 14.43 -61.98
CA GLU A 135 25.13 15.14 -62.03
C GLU A 135 25.32 16.08 -60.83
N TYR A 136 24.23 16.59 -60.25
CA TYR A 136 24.24 17.32 -58.99
C TYR A 136 24.08 16.38 -57.78
N SER A 137 24.02 16.95 -56.59
CA SER A 137 23.73 16.23 -55.35
C SER A 137 22.92 17.15 -54.43
N PRO A 138 21.97 16.64 -53.64
CA PRO A 138 21.09 17.50 -52.87
C PRO A 138 21.88 18.45 -51.97
N THR A 139 21.51 19.72 -51.96
CA THR A 139 22.17 20.76 -51.18
C THR A 139 21.18 21.36 -50.19
N PHE A 140 21.53 21.34 -48.90
CA PHE A 140 20.69 21.93 -47.85
C PHE A 140 20.53 23.45 -48.03
N THR A 141 19.36 23.97 -47.66
CA THR A 141 19.05 25.41 -47.75
C THR A 141 19.89 26.25 -46.79
N GLU A 142 20.25 25.68 -45.63
CA GLU A 142 21.11 26.31 -44.62
C GLU A 142 22.36 25.43 -44.36
N PRO A 143 23.54 26.02 -44.09
CA PRO A 143 24.75 25.27 -43.78
C PRO A 143 24.70 24.59 -42.39
N SER A 144 23.86 25.08 -41.49
CA SER A 144 23.63 24.51 -40.16
C SER A 144 22.32 25.00 -39.56
N TYR A 145 21.62 24.14 -38.82
CA TYR A 145 20.37 24.45 -38.14
C TYR A 145 20.59 24.47 -36.62
N VAL A 146 20.00 25.44 -35.90
CA VAL A 146 20.08 25.54 -34.44
C VAL A 146 18.69 25.73 -33.85
N ARG A 147 18.36 24.97 -32.81
CA ARG A 147 17.07 25.04 -32.11
C ARG A 147 17.26 24.89 -30.61
N GLN A 148 16.39 25.51 -29.83
CA GLN A 148 16.29 25.30 -28.39
C GLN A 148 14.98 24.59 -28.08
N VAL A 149 15.01 23.65 -27.14
CA VAL A 149 13.87 22.85 -26.69
C VAL A 149 13.93 22.66 -25.18
N ASP A 150 12.77 22.53 -24.55
CA ASP A 150 12.67 22.36 -23.10
C ASP A 150 12.83 20.88 -22.73
N GLU A 151 13.53 20.61 -21.62
CA GLU A 151 13.67 19.24 -21.11
C GLU A 151 12.33 18.62 -20.68
N GLY A 152 12.25 17.29 -20.67
CA GLY A 152 11.09 16.52 -20.22
C GLY A 152 9.90 16.49 -21.20
N ARG A 153 10.01 17.10 -22.38
CA ARG A 153 8.95 17.09 -23.41
C ARG A 153 9.29 16.18 -24.61
N ILE A 154 8.26 15.62 -25.24
CA ILE A 154 8.34 15.00 -26.57
C ILE A 154 7.71 15.98 -27.57
N TYR A 155 8.48 16.35 -28.58
CA TYR A 155 8.08 17.30 -29.62
C TYR A 155 7.68 16.53 -30.88
N ALA A 156 6.52 16.88 -31.47
CA ALA A 156 6.11 16.33 -32.77
C ALA A 156 7.01 16.82 -33.92
N GLU A 157 7.44 18.09 -33.84
CA GLU A 157 8.41 18.72 -34.74
C GLU A 157 9.31 19.64 -33.90
N ILE A 158 10.62 19.40 -33.90
CA ILE A 158 11.61 20.29 -33.27
C ILE A 158 12.03 21.36 -34.28
N LEU A 159 12.41 20.91 -35.47
CA LEU A 159 12.74 21.68 -36.66
C LEU A 159 12.62 20.80 -37.91
N ARG A 160 12.53 21.43 -39.06
CA ARG A 160 12.55 20.79 -40.38
C ARG A 160 13.79 21.24 -41.16
N VAL A 161 14.51 20.30 -41.74
CA VAL A 161 15.59 20.57 -42.71
C VAL A 161 15.03 20.48 -44.13
N GLU A 162 15.62 21.24 -45.06
CA GLU A 162 15.20 21.25 -46.46
C GLU A 162 16.45 21.20 -47.34
N ALA A 163 16.44 20.33 -48.36
CA ALA A 163 17.48 20.23 -49.37
C ALA A 163 16.89 20.30 -50.78
N LYS A 164 17.69 20.76 -51.74
CA LYS A 164 17.31 20.92 -53.15
C LYS A 164 18.40 20.38 -54.05
N ASP A 165 18.01 19.61 -55.05
CA ASP A 165 18.87 19.20 -56.15
C ASP A 165 18.62 20.09 -57.39
N GLN A 166 19.49 20.00 -58.40
CA GLN A 166 19.43 20.80 -59.63
C GLN A 166 19.21 19.95 -60.89
N ASP A 167 19.28 18.61 -60.81
CA ASP A 167 19.05 17.70 -61.94
C ASP A 167 17.62 17.85 -62.53
N CYS A 168 17.46 17.71 -63.85
CA CYS A 168 16.24 18.15 -64.56
C CYS A 168 14.99 17.27 -64.39
N THR A 169 15.09 16.04 -63.89
CA THR A 169 13.95 15.12 -63.70
C THR A 169 13.62 14.89 -62.23
N PRO A 170 12.33 14.68 -61.87
CA PRO A 170 11.92 14.25 -60.53
C PRO A 170 12.67 13.04 -59.97
N LYS A 171 13.28 12.19 -60.82
CA LYS A 171 14.04 11.04 -60.35
C LYS A 171 15.37 11.43 -59.68
N PHE A 172 15.94 12.57 -60.05
CA PHE A 172 17.25 13.01 -59.58
C PHE A 172 17.17 14.42 -58.92
N GLY A 173 16.29 15.29 -59.41
CA GLY A 173 16.01 16.61 -58.86
C GLY A 173 15.18 16.65 -57.55
N ASP A 174 14.40 15.59 -57.25
CA ASP A 174 13.60 15.54 -56.02
C ASP A 174 14.33 14.79 -54.89
N VAL A 175 14.23 15.30 -53.68
CA VAL A 175 14.76 14.67 -52.46
C VAL A 175 13.77 13.64 -51.93
N CYS A 176 14.19 12.37 -51.84
CA CYS A 176 13.34 11.25 -51.45
C CYS A 176 13.60 10.73 -50.02
N LYS A 177 14.76 11.04 -49.40
CA LYS A 177 15.14 10.53 -48.08
C LYS A 177 16.00 11.54 -47.33
N TYR A 178 15.77 11.67 -46.03
CA TYR A 178 16.72 12.26 -45.09
C TYR A 178 17.20 11.20 -44.09
N GLU A 179 18.40 11.39 -43.54
CA GLU A 179 19.02 10.45 -42.60
C GLU A 179 19.93 11.17 -41.59
N ILE A 180 19.80 10.81 -40.31
CA ILE A 180 20.73 11.24 -39.26
C ILE A 180 21.87 10.22 -39.21
N LEU A 181 23.11 10.68 -39.45
CA LEU A 181 24.32 9.85 -39.41
C LEU A 181 24.87 9.67 -37.98
N THR A 182 24.49 10.55 -37.04
CA THR A 182 24.93 10.44 -35.63
C THR A 182 24.16 9.32 -34.93
N SER A 183 24.84 8.20 -34.61
CA SER A 183 24.28 7.12 -33.79
C SER A 183 24.09 7.54 -32.33
N ASP A 184 23.33 6.73 -31.58
CA ASP A 184 23.21 6.82 -30.12
C ASP A 184 22.64 8.16 -29.59
N GLN A 185 21.80 8.81 -30.40
CA GLN A 185 21.08 10.04 -30.06
C GLN A 185 19.56 9.83 -30.10
N PRO A 186 18.78 10.44 -29.20
CA PRO A 186 17.35 10.20 -29.04
C PRO A 186 16.49 10.96 -30.08
N PHE A 187 16.86 10.93 -31.36
CA PHE A 187 16.20 11.67 -32.44
C PHE A 187 15.98 10.81 -33.67
N VAL A 188 14.87 11.09 -34.36
CA VAL A 188 14.57 10.53 -35.69
C VAL A 188 14.20 11.65 -36.64
N ILE A 189 14.46 11.42 -37.93
CA ILE A 189 14.06 12.27 -39.05
C ILE A 189 13.14 11.47 -39.97
N ASP A 190 12.16 12.12 -40.59
CA ASP A 190 11.30 11.52 -41.62
C ASP A 190 11.60 12.03 -43.04
N MET A 191 10.84 11.53 -44.01
CA MET A 191 11.03 11.82 -45.43
C MET A 191 10.76 13.29 -45.78
N ASP A 192 10.00 14.03 -44.95
CA ASP A 192 9.74 15.46 -45.10
C ASP A 192 10.79 16.34 -44.41
N GLY A 193 11.85 15.73 -43.86
CA GLY A 193 12.95 16.41 -43.18
C GLY A 193 12.64 16.85 -41.75
N VAL A 194 11.54 16.39 -41.14
CA VAL A 194 11.16 16.78 -39.77
C VAL A 194 11.94 15.97 -38.75
N ILE A 195 12.66 16.67 -37.87
CA ILE A 195 13.39 16.08 -36.75
C ILE A 195 12.53 16.15 -35.48
N ARG A 196 12.42 15.02 -34.78
CA ARG A 196 11.71 14.86 -33.50
C ARG A 196 12.47 13.97 -32.53
N ASN A 197 12.24 14.13 -31.23
CA ASN A 197 12.85 13.29 -30.20
C ASN A 197 12.02 12.03 -29.91
N THR A 198 12.70 10.92 -29.61
CA THR A 198 12.09 9.61 -29.31
C THR A 198 11.83 9.39 -27.82
N GLU A 199 12.61 10.05 -26.96
CA GLU A 199 12.47 10.04 -25.50
C GLU A 199 12.54 11.49 -24.96
N PRO A 200 11.94 11.79 -23.79
CA PRO A 200 12.05 13.10 -23.17
C PRO A 200 13.52 13.46 -22.91
N LEU A 201 13.95 14.64 -23.37
CA LEU A 201 15.34 15.09 -23.17
C LEU A 201 15.59 15.46 -21.71
N ASP A 202 16.82 15.26 -21.23
CA ASP A 202 17.25 15.55 -19.86
C ASP A 202 18.46 16.49 -19.91
N TYR A 203 18.32 17.67 -19.31
CA TYR A 203 19.36 18.69 -19.30
C TYR A 203 20.64 18.20 -18.62
N GLU A 204 20.53 17.49 -17.48
CA GLU A 204 21.70 17.00 -16.73
C GLU A 204 22.49 15.96 -17.53
N ARG A 205 21.80 15.13 -18.33
CA ARG A 205 22.42 14.12 -19.19
C ARG A 205 23.11 14.74 -20.41
N SER A 206 22.47 15.71 -21.07
CA SER A 206 23.10 16.46 -22.16
C SER A 206 22.47 17.83 -22.38
N HIS A 207 23.29 18.87 -22.35
CA HIS A 207 22.85 20.25 -22.58
C HIS A 207 22.74 20.58 -24.09
N ASN A 208 23.43 19.82 -24.96
CA ASN A 208 23.47 20.05 -26.41
C ASN A 208 23.59 18.72 -27.17
N HIS A 209 22.75 18.51 -28.17
CA HIS A 209 22.85 17.41 -29.12
C HIS A 209 23.27 17.94 -30.50
N ILE A 210 24.30 17.34 -31.10
CA ILE A 210 24.82 17.72 -32.42
C ILE A 210 24.59 16.54 -33.37
N LEU A 211 23.65 16.69 -34.29
CA LEU A 211 23.28 15.69 -35.29
C LEU A 211 23.92 16.06 -36.62
N SER A 212 24.50 15.08 -37.30
CA SER A 212 24.92 15.18 -38.70
C SER A 212 23.81 14.60 -39.56
N VAL A 213 23.27 15.39 -40.50
CA VAL A 213 22.10 15.03 -41.31
C VAL A 213 22.48 15.08 -42.79
N VAL A 214 22.07 14.07 -43.55
CA VAL A 214 22.22 14.00 -45.01
C VAL A 214 20.87 13.84 -45.69
N ALA A 215 20.79 14.33 -46.92
CA ALA A 215 19.67 14.15 -47.83
C ALA A 215 20.10 13.23 -48.99
N TYR A 216 19.15 12.49 -49.56
CA TYR A 216 19.33 11.73 -50.78
C TYR A 216 18.24 12.08 -51.78
N ASP A 217 18.64 12.20 -53.04
CA ASP A 217 17.69 12.25 -54.14
C ASP A 217 17.00 10.89 -54.35
N CYS A 218 16.00 10.87 -55.23
CA CYS A 218 15.31 9.64 -55.65
C CYS A 218 16.19 8.70 -56.52
N GLY A 219 17.43 9.10 -56.84
CA GLY A 219 18.48 8.30 -57.47
C GLY A 219 19.46 7.67 -56.47
N MET A 220 19.31 7.94 -55.17
CA MET A 220 20.18 7.55 -54.05
C MET A 220 21.57 8.20 -54.02
N ARG A 221 21.79 9.37 -54.66
CA ARG A 221 23.01 10.16 -54.40
C ARG A 221 22.84 10.99 -53.14
N GLN A 222 23.91 11.01 -52.33
CA GLN A 222 23.95 11.63 -51.02
C GLN A 222 24.45 13.09 -51.08
N SER A 223 23.86 13.96 -50.25
CA SER A 223 24.33 15.31 -50.00
C SER A 223 25.65 15.37 -49.21
N PHE A 224 26.26 16.55 -49.19
CA PHE A 224 27.13 16.93 -48.07
C PHE A 224 26.31 17.00 -46.76
N PRO A 225 26.90 16.66 -45.60
CA PRO A 225 26.17 16.66 -44.32
C PRO A 225 25.96 18.09 -43.78
N ALA A 226 24.74 18.38 -43.36
CA ALA A 226 24.43 19.55 -42.55
C ALA A 226 24.56 19.25 -41.05
N LEU A 227 24.94 20.25 -40.25
CA LEU A 227 25.00 20.15 -38.80
C LEU A 227 23.74 20.73 -38.16
N VAL A 228 23.10 19.95 -37.29
CA VAL A 228 21.90 20.35 -36.55
C VAL A 228 22.23 20.33 -35.06
N THR A 229 22.17 21.50 -34.40
CA THR A 229 22.42 21.65 -32.97
C THR A 229 21.11 21.90 -32.21
N ILE A 230 20.70 20.93 -31.40
CA ILE A 230 19.54 21.01 -30.52
C ILE A 230 20.05 21.29 -29.10
N LYS A 231 19.81 22.50 -28.60
CA LYS A 231 20.16 22.89 -27.23
C LYS A 231 18.99 22.57 -26.30
N VAL A 232 19.27 21.90 -25.19
CA VAL A 232 18.27 21.62 -24.17
C VAL A 232 18.24 22.78 -23.18
N ASN A 233 17.05 23.30 -22.88
CA ASN A 233 16.79 24.27 -21.84
C ASN A 233 16.35 23.53 -20.57
N ARG A 234 16.95 23.88 -19.43
CA ARG A 234 16.54 23.38 -18.13
C ARG A 234 15.18 23.97 -17.74
N VAL A 235 14.24 23.11 -17.33
CA VAL A 235 12.93 23.52 -16.83
C VAL A 235 12.92 23.32 -15.33
N CYS A 236 12.74 24.41 -14.58
CA CYS A 236 12.59 24.28 -13.13
C CYS A 236 11.34 23.44 -12.81
N ARG A 237 11.50 22.44 -11.93
CA ARG A 237 10.41 21.59 -11.46
C ARG A 237 10.20 21.86 -9.97
N LEU A 238 8.99 22.31 -9.62
CA LEU A 238 8.58 22.54 -8.23
C LEU A 238 8.73 21.24 -7.43
N GLY A 239 9.57 21.23 -6.39
CA GLY A 239 9.83 20.01 -5.63
C GLY A 239 11.08 20.06 -4.75
N TRP A 240 11.26 19.00 -3.96
CA TRP A 240 12.49 18.76 -3.21
C TRP A 240 13.50 17.96 -4.03
N ARG A 241 14.77 18.32 -3.93
CA ARG A 241 15.93 17.58 -4.47
C ARG A 241 16.88 17.18 -3.35
N GLY A 242 17.81 16.26 -3.63
CA GLY A 242 18.77 15.78 -2.64
C GLY A 242 18.17 14.90 -1.53
N LEU A 243 16.93 14.42 -1.73
CA LEU A 243 16.32 13.41 -0.86
C LEU A 243 16.85 12.02 -1.26
N PRO A 244 17.34 11.19 -0.33
CA PRO A 244 17.68 9.81 -0.63
C PRO A 244 16.40 9.01 -0.89
N GLU A 245 16.44 8.02 -1.80
CA GLU A 245 15.32 7.08 -1.98
C GLU A 245 15.16 6.15 -0.77
N ARG A 246 16.29 5.79 -0.15
CA ARG A 246 16.42 4.87 0.98
C ARG A 246 17.44 5.40 1.99
N VAL A 247 17.09 5.37 3.28
CA VAL A 247 18.00 5.62 4.39
C VAL A 247 18.19 4.32 5.16
N ASP A 248 19.42 3.79 5.21
CA ASP A 248 19.72 2.61 6.04
C ASP A 248 19.90 3.01 7.50
N TYR A 249 19.18 2.34 8.40
CA TYR A 249 19.29 2.54 9.84
C TYR A 249 19.88 1.30 10.52
N ALA A 250 21.08 1.46 11.08
CA ALA A 250 21.72 0.43 11.88
C ALA A 250 21.21 0.48 13.34
N PRO A 251 20.82 -0.65 13.94
CA PRO A 251 20.50 -0.71 15.37
C PRO A 251 21.62 -0.12 16.24
N MET A 252 21.23 0.55 17.33
CA MET A 252 22.13 1.24 18.27
C MET A 252 22.95 2.41 17.67
N SER A 253 22.73 2.83 16.41
CA SER A 253 23.45 3.99 15.83
C SER A 253 22.96 5.35 16.38
N GLY A 254 21.89 5.38 17.17
CA GLY A 254 21.32 6.60 17.73
C GLY A 254 20.47 7.38 16.72
N ARG A 255 20.75 8.69 16.56
CA ARG A 255 20.04 9.57 15.62
C ARG A 255 20.67 9.50 14.23
N GLN A 256 19.87 9.22 13.22
CA GLN A 256 20.26 9.25 11.81
C GLN A 256 19.54 10.41 11.10
N GLU A 257 20.27 11.34 10.47
CA GLU A 257 19.65 12.39 9.65
C GLU A 257 19.00 11.78 8.40
N LEU A 258 17.75 12.17 8.12
CA LEU A 258 16.97 11.63 6.99
C LEU A 258 17.27 12.34 5.67
N PHE A 259 17.53 13.64 5.75
CA PHE A 259 17.47 14.55 4.59
C PHE A 259 18.71 15.47 4.48
N PRO A 260 19.94 15.02 4.74
CA PRO A 260 21.10 15.90 4.95
C PRO A 260 21.43 16.81 3.75
N SER A 261 21.06 16.40 2.53
CA SER A 261 21.29 17.15 1.29
C SER A 261 20.05 17.79 0.68
N ALA A 262 18.93 17.84 1.41
CA ALA A 262 17.65 18.31 0.87
C ALA A 262 17.67 19.80 0.47
N THR A 263 17.21 20.11 -0.74
CA THR A 263 17.06 21.48 -1.27
C THR A 263 15.66 21.65 -1.86
N LEU A 264 15.06 22.83 -1.72
CA LEU A 264 13.71 23.12 -2.20
C LEU A 264 13.76 23.99 -3.45
N GLU A 265 13.31 23.45 -4.57
CA GLU A 265 13.12 24.21 -5.80
C GLU A 265 11.69 24.74 -5.87
N LEU A 266 11.56 26.05 -5.76
CA LEU A 266 10.28 26.76 -5.82
C LEU A 266 9.92 27.23 -7.23
N CYS A 267 10.91 27.38 -8.12
CA CYS A 267 10.75 28.04 -9.43
C CYS A 267 10.23 29.48 -9.30
N ASP A 268 9.84 30.09 -10.42
CA ASP A 268 9.21 31.43 -10.42
C ASP A 268 7.76 31.35 -9.91
N VAL A 269 7.60 31.07 -8.61
CA VAL A 269 6.29 31.15 -7.94
C VAL A 269 5.76 32.58 -8.14
N PRO A 270 4.54 32.77 -8.68
CA PRO A 270 4.03 34.10 -9.00
C PRO A 270 3.48 34.83 -7.75
N CYS A 271 4.23 34.82 -6.65
CA CYS A 271 3.93 35.56 -5.43
C CYS A 271 5.16 35.74 -4.54
N ASN A 272 5.11 36.76 -3.68
CA ASN A 272 5.97 36.86 -2.51
C ASN A 272 5.53 35.81 -1.48
N ILE A 273 6.49 35.08 -0.92
CA ILE A 273 6.23 34.10 0.13
C ILE A 273 6.10 34.81 1.49
N ARG A 274 5.03 34.48 2.21
CA ARG A 274 4.79 34.89 3.60
C ARG A 274 5.25 33.83 4.60
N GLU A 275 4.97 32.56 4.29
CA GLU A 275 5.17 31.41 5.17
C GLU A 275 5.36 30.15 4.31
N MET A 276 6.24 29.25 4.74
CA MET A 276 6.36 27.91 4.20
C MET A 276 6.22 26.88 5.32
N ARG A 277 5.45 25.82 5.07
CA ARG A 277 5.29 24.69 6.00
C ARG A 277 5.72 23.41 5.30
N ALA A 278 6.60 22.64 5.92
CA ALA A 278 6.97 21.30 5.47
C ALA A 278 6.67 20.27 6.57
N ARG A 279 6.00 19.18 6.20
CA ARG A 279 5.56 18.12 7.12
C ARG A 279 6.14 16.78 6.69
N VAL A 280 6.82 16.13 7.63
CA VAL A 280 7.38 14.78 7.50
C VAL A 280 6.49 13.82 8.28
N ASP A 281 5.81 12.92 7.57
CA ASP A 281 5.00 11.84 8.14
C ASP A 281 5.77 10.51 8.08
N LEU A 282 5.97 9.85 9.22
CA LEU A 282 6.44 8.47 9.34
C LEU A 282 5.24 7.52 9.32
N ALA A 283 5.13 6.71 8.27
CA ALA A 283 4.03 5.76 8.11
C ALA A 283 4.21 4.54 9.03
N THR A 284 3.56 4.61 10.20
CA THR A 284 3.52 3.55 11.23
C THR A 284 2.27 2.65 11.15
N ARG A 285 1.31 2.95 10.26
CA ARG A 285 -0.07 2.45 10.34
C ARG A 285 -0.38 1.10 9.67
N HIS A 286 0.48 0.54 8.81
CA HIS A 286 0.14 -0.67 8.05
C HIS A 286 1.28 -1.67 7.84
N ILE A 287 2.12 -1.75 8.87
CA ILE A 287 2.85 -2.96 9.28
C ILE A 287 2.34 -3.18 10.72
N GLY A 288 2.33 -4.40 11.29
CA GLY A 288 1.92 -4.63 12.72
C GLY A 288 2.69 -3.79 13.76
N LYS A 289 3.71 -3.06 13.31
CA LYS A 289 4.63 -2.23 14.07
C LYS A 289 4.37 -0.74 13.91
N GLY A 290 3.17 -0.32 14.29
CA GLY A 290 3.02 0.95 14.99
C GLY A 290 3.56 0.78 16.41
N CYS A 291 4.59 1.54 16.77
CA CYS A 291 5.03 1.82 18.14
C CYS A 291 4.73 0.79 19.26
N ASP A 292 5.37 -0.39 19.14
CA ASP A 292 5.68 -1.33 20.24
C ASP A 292 4.64 -2.39 20.70
N ARG A 293 3.59 -2.68 19.94
CA ARG A 293 2.71 -3.85 20.27
C ARG A 293 3.36 -5.22 20.04
N ASP A 294 4.39 -5.29 19.19
CA ASP A 294 4.97 -6.56 18.70
C ASP A 294 6.25 -7.03 19.42
N THR A 295 6.70 -6.31 20.45
CA THR A 295 8.00 -6.58 21.08
C THR A 295 7.89 -7.36 22.39
N TYR A 296 6.89 -7.07 23.22
CA TYR A 296 6.65 -7.72 24.51
C TYR A 296 5.15 -7.68 24.81
N SER A 297 4.62 -8.68 25.51
CA SER A 297 3.23 -8.63 26.02
C SER A 297 3.02 -7.45 26.99
N VAL A 298 1.81 -6.90 27.07
CA VAL A 298 1.44 -5.79 27.98
C VAL A 298 1.85 -6.10 29.41
N GLN A 299 1.62 -7.33 29.89
CA GLN A 299 2.04 -7.76 31.23
C GLN A 299 3.57 -7.64 31.42
N SER A 300 4.35 -7.99 30.39
CA SER A 300 5.80 -7.81 30.38
C SER A 300 6.21 -6.34 30.30
N GLN A 301 5.54 -5.53 29.47
CA GLN A 301 5.80 -4.09 29.34
C GLN A 301 5.55 -3.36 30.67
N ARG A 302 4.44 -3.66 31.36
CA ARG A 302 4.14 -3.17 32.72
C ARG A 302 5.28 -3.43 33.69
N LYS A 303 5.76 -4.68 33.75
CA LYS A 303 6.86 -5.08 34.62
C LYS A 303 8.18 -4.38 34.25
N LEU A 304 8.47 -4.21 32.96
CA LEU A 304 9.65 -3.50 32.46
C LEU A 304 9.61 -1.99 32.77
N CYS A 305 8.42 -1.37 32.72
CA CYS A 305 8.20 0.02 33.08
C CYS A 305 8.09 0.29 34.59
N GLY A 306 8.13 -0.76 35.43
CA GLY A 306 8.01 -0.62 36.89
C GLY A 306 6.59 -0.29 37.37
N ALA A 307 5.56 -0.69 36.62
CA ALA A 307 4.17 -0.62 37.07
C ALA A 307 3.92 -1.46 38.32
N SER A 308 2.89 -1.12 39.08
CA SER A 308 2.62 -1.83 40.35
C SER A 308 2.20 -3.28 40.11
N PRO A 309 2.85 -4.28 40.76
CA PRO A 309 2.46 -5.68 40.67
C PRO A 309 1.13 -5.98 41.39
N ALA A 310 0.58 -5.00 42.12
CA ALA A 310 -0.74 -5.08 42.75
C ALA A 310 -1.89 -4.73 41.78
N ALA A 311 -1.59 -4.33 40.54
CA ALA A 311 -2.60 -4.10 39.53
C ALA A 311 -3.23 -5.43 39.07
N VAL A 312 -4.55 -5.54 39.20
CA VAL A 312 -5.32 -6.72 38.80
C VAL A 312 -5.66 -6.61 37.32
N ASP A 313 -5.25 -7.61 36.54
CA ASP A 313 -5.63 -7.76 35.13
C ASP A 313 -7.05 -8.36 35.05
N LEU A 314 -7.95 -7.68 34.32
CA LEU A 314 -9.34 -8.10 34.11
C LEU A 314 -9.53 -8.88 32.82
N LEU A 315 -8.59 -8.75 31.87
CA LEU A 315 -8.57 -9.47 30.60
C LEU A 315 -7.28 -10.31 30.45
N PRO A 316 -6.93 -11.18 31.43
CA PRO A 316 -5.76 -12.04 31.32
C PRO A 316 -6.01 -13.22 30.36
N SER A 317 -4.92 -13.85 29.92
CA SER A 317 -5.01 -14.94 28.95
C SER A 317 -5.84 -16.15 29.42
N PRO A 318 -6.78 -16.67 28.61
CA PRO A 318 -7.65 -17.78 29.00
C PRO A 318 -6.88 -19.02 29.49
N GLY A 319 -7.11 -19.40 30.73
CA GLY A 319 -6.32 -20.42 31.42
C GLY A 319 -6.85 -20.77 32.81
N ALA A 320 -6.13 -21.63 33.53
CA ALA A 320 -6.48 -21.98 34.90
C ALA A 320 -6.36 -20.75 35.80
N GLY A 321 -7.44 -20.39 36.50
CA GLY A 321 -7.52 -19.13 37.26
C GLY A 321 -7.88 -17.89 36.43
N ALA A 322 -8.06 -18.05 35.11
CA ALA A 322 -8.52 -17.03 34.15
C ALA A 322 -9.65 -17.63 33.27
N GLU A 323 -10.65 -18.21 33.93
CA GLU A 323 -11.71 -18.98 33.27
C GLU A 323 -12.76 -18.08 32.59
N TRP A 324 -12.96 -16.86 33.09
CA TRP A 324 -13.99 -15.93 32.58
C TRP A 324 -13.65 -15.32 31.22
N THR A 325 -12.38 -15.31 30.80
CA THR A 325 -11.97 -14.76 29.48
C THR A 325 -12.08 -15.79 28.35
N LYS A 326 -12.34 -17.07 28.64
CA LYS A 326 -12.52 -18.13 27.62
C LYS A 326 -13.59 -17.87 26.56
N PRO A 327 -14.72 -17.16 26.82
CA PRO A 327 -15.73 -16.88 25.80
C PRO A 327 -15.34 -15.76 24.83
N LEU A 328 -14.32 -14.96 25.15
CA LEU A 328 -13.94 -13.81 24.32
C LEU A 328 -13.18 -14.28 23.08
N ILE A 329 -13.45 -13.62 21.95
CA ILE A 329 -12.70 -13.82 20.71
C ILE A 329 -11.37 -13.08 20.85
N SER A 330 -10.26 -13.82 20.76
CA SER A 330 -8.92 -13.26 20.61
C SER A 330 -8.45 -13.40 19.17
N ASP A 331 -7.85 -12.35 18.61
CA ASP A 331 -7.11 -12.45 17.34
C ASP A 331 -5.95 -13.47 17.49
N GLU A 332 -5.88 -14.48 16.62
CA GLU A 332 -4.81 -15.49 16.60
C GLU A 332 -3.57 -15.03 15.77
N GLY A 333 -3.52 -13.75 15.40
CA GLY A 333 -2.31 -13.10 14.89
C GLY A 333 -1.07 -13.39 15.76
N HIS A 334 0.09 -13.57 15.12
CA HIS A 334 1.34 -13.95 15.78
C HIS A 334 2.03 -12.80 16.57
N GLU A 335 1.24 -11.91 17.17
CA GLU A 335 1.66 -10.60 17.71
C GLU A 335 1.23 -10.49 19.20
N SER A 336 1.91 -9.67 20.01
CA SER A 336 2.31 -10.05 21.40
C SER A 336 1.25 -10.15 22.51
N ASP A 337 0.00 -9.81 22.25
CA ASP A 337 -1.04 -9.79 23.28
C ASP A 337 -2.38 -10.28 22.74
N GLN A 338 -3.17 -10.88 23.62
CA GLN A 338 -4.55 -11.21 23.31
C GLN A 338 -5.38 -9.94 23.30
N MET A 339 -5.57 -9.43 22.08
CA MET A 339 -6.54 -8.42 21.75
C MET A 339 -7.91 -9.06 21.77
N PHE A 340 -8.82 -8.55 22.61
CA PHE A 340 -10.18 -9.04 22.68
C PHE A 340 -11.09 -8.14 21.84
N GLU A 341 -11.79 -8.75 20.88
CA GLU A 341 -12.80 -8.10 20.07
C GLU A 341 -14.13 -8.04 20.83
N PHE A 342 -14.82 -6.91 20.72
CA PHE A 342 -16.14 -6.66 21.27
C PHE A 342 -17.06 -6.21 20.12
N ASP A 343 -18.16 -6.94 19.91
CA ASP A 343 -19.00 -6.85 18.72
C ASP A 343 -20.05 -5.73 18.77
N GLY A 344 -20.18 -5.02 19.89
CA GLY A 344 -21.25 -4.05 20.14
C GLY A 344 -22.63 -4.66 20.39
N SER A 345 -22.76 -5.99 20.55
CA SER A 345 -24.08 -6.64 20.63
C SER A 345 -24.22 -7.75 21.68
N SER A 346 -23.17 -8.54 21.90
CA SER A 346 -23.24 -9.78 22.70
C SER A 346 -21.97 -10.11 23.49
N THR A 347 -20.82 -9.59 23.08
CA THR A 347 -19.52 -9.94 23.65
C THR A 347 -19.27 -9.15 24.94
N ALA A 348 -19.42 -9.82 26.08
CA ALA A 348 -19.10 -9.27 27.40
C ALA A 348 -18.71 -10.39 28.39
N VAL A 349 -17.99 -10.03 29.45
CA VAL A 349 -17.63 -10.96 30.54
C VAL A 349 -17.93 -10.38 31.91
N SER A 350 -18.32 -11.24 32.85
CA SER A 350 -18.41 -10.90 34.27
C SER A 350 -17.13 -11.29 35.00
N ILE A 351 -16.61 -10.38 35.82
CA ILE A 351 -15.40 -10.58 36.62
C ILE A 351 -15.80 -11.25 37.94
N PRO A 352 -15.15 -12.37 38.35
CA PRO A 352 -15.44 -13.00 39.63
C PRO A 352 -14.96 -12.17 40.84
N ASN A 353 -15.75 -12.14 41.91
CA ASN A 353 -15.39 -11.53 43.21
C ASN A 353 -14.06 -12.05 43.81
N SER A 354 -13.59 -13.23 43.39
CA SER A 354 -12.28 -13.78 43.81
C SER A 354 -11.08 -13.12 43.12
N VAL A 355 -11.30 -12.36 42.05
CA VAL A 355 -10.27 -11.67 41.26
C VAL A 355 -10.14 -10.22 41.73
N LEU A 356 -11.29 -9.53 41.84
CA LEU A 356 -11.38 -8.18 42.36
C LEU A 356 -12.60 -8.09 43.27
N ASN A 357 -12.45 -7.53 44.46
CA ASN A 357 -13.60 -7.14 45.25
C ASN A 357 -14.31 -5.98 44.53
N HIS A 358 -15.60 -6.15 44.23
CA HIS A 358 -16.36 -5.18 43.45
C HIS A 358 -16.52 -3.81 44.12
N SER A 359 -16.19 -3.66 45.42
CA SER A 359 -16.09 -2.35 46.09
C SER A 359 -14.72 -1.69 45.91
N LEU A 360 -14.66 -0.52 45.27
CA LEU A 360 -13.40 0.23 45.07
C LEU A 360 -13.02 1.14 46.26
N SER A 361 -11.72 1.20 46.50
CA SER A 361 -11.03 2.18 47.36
C SER A 361 -11.33 3.63 46.92
N PRO A 362 -11.19 4.65 47.79
CA PRO A 362 -11.15 6.06 47.36
C PRO A 362 -9.98 6.40 46.42
N ILE A 363 -8.95 5.54 46.38
CA ILE A 363 -7.73 5.68 45.60
C ILE A 363 -7.58 4.44 44.70
N PHE A 364 -7.53 4.63 43.39
CA PHE A 364 -7.32 3.56 42.40
C PHE A 364 -6.85 4.10 41.04
N THR A 365 -6.35 3.23 40.17
CA THR A 365 -6.16 3.50 38.73
C THR A 365 -6.93 2.48 37.90
N ILE A 366 -7.62 2.91 36.86
CA ILE A 366 -8.08 2.04 35.75
C ILE A 366 -7.19 2.33 34.55
N ALA A 367 -6.64 1.31 33.87
CA ALA A 367 -5.88 1.51 32.64
C ALA A 367 -6.17 0.43 31.60
N THR A 368 -6.28 0.81 30.32
CA THR A 368 -6.50 -0.09 29.18
C THR A 368 -6.00 0.53 27.87
N TRP A 369 -5.58 -0.31 26.93
CA TRP A 369 -5.59 0.06 25.52
C TRP A 369 -6.99 -0.15 24.96
N MET A 370 -7.45 0.76 24.09
CA MET A 370 -8.71 0.64 23.38
C MET A 370 -8.56 1.14 21.94
N ARG A 371 -9.21 0.45 21.01
CA ARG A 371 -9.61 0.97 19.70
C ARG A 371 -11.13 0.90 19.62
N HIS A 372 -11.77 2.06 19.61
CA HIS A 372 -13.23 2.14 19.53
C HIS A 372 -13.65 2.03 18.06
N GLY A 373 -14.60 1.15 17.75
CA GLY A 373 -14.95 0.82 16.38
C GLY A 373 -15.61 1.98 15.62
N GLU A 374 -15.51 1.95 14.29
CA GLU A 374 -16.05 3.01 13.43
C GLU A 374 -17.57 3.21 13.69
N HIS A 375 -17.91 4.43 14.10
CA HIS A 375 -19.28 4.90 14.27
C HIS A 375 -19.72 5.45 12.91
N SER A 376 -20.54 4.70 12.18
CA SER A 376 -20.97 5.10 10.84
C SER A 376 -21.66 6.46 10.86
N GLU A 377 -21.07 7.46 10.19
CA GLU A 377 -21.65 8.82 10.09
C GLU A 377 -23.04 8.84 9.41
N HIS A 378 -23.45 7.72 8.83
CA HIS A 378 -24.68 7.52 8.07
C HIS A 378 -25.85 6.94 8.90
N SER A 379 -25.67 6.67 10.20
CA SER A 379 -26.71 6.19 11.11
C SER A 379 -27.04 7.25 12.17
N GLU A 380 -27.98 8.15 11.87
CA GLU A 380 -28.46 9.20 12.79
C GLU A 380 -29.14 8.65 14.07
N GLU A 381 -29.62 7.39 14.04
CA GLU A 381 -30.48 6.83 15.10
C GLU A 381 -29.73 6.49 16.41
N ASP A 382 -28.43 6.16 16.37
CA ASP A 382 -27.71 5.58 17.52
C ASP A 382 -26.65 6.46 18.21
N LYS A 383 -26.51 7.74 17.84
CA LYS A 383 -25.51 8.67 18.43
C LYS A 383 -25.54 8.76 19.97
N HIS A 384 -26.63 8.37 20.62
CA HIS A 384 -26.85 8.50 22.06
C HIS A 384 -26.59 7.24 22.90
N VAL A 385 -26.24 6.11 22.27
CA VAL A 385 -25.96 4.83 22.96
C VAL A 385 -24.75 4.98 23.89
N LYS A 386 -24.75 4.20 24.99
CA LYS A 386 -23.61 4.05 25.90
C LYS A 386 -22.86 2.77 25.53
N GLU A 387 -21.54 2.82 25.54
CA GLU A 387 -20.69 1.67 25.25
C GLU A 387 -19.74 1.43 26.43
N HIS A 388 -19.98 0.39 27.21
CA HIS A 388 -19.30 0.18 28.49
C HIS A 388 -18.00 -0.61 28.34
N ILE A 389 -16.88 0.03 28.67
CA ILE A 389 -15.58 -0.62 28.85
C ILE A 389 -15.61 -1.45 30.14
N LEU A 390 -16.14 -0.87 31.22
CA LEU A 390 -16.23 -1.45 32.55
C LEU A 390 -17.52 -0.99 33.23
N CYS A 391 -18.23 -1.88 33.93
CA CYS A 391 -19.39 -1.52 34.76
C CYS A 391 -19.50 -2.37 36.02
N SER A 392 -19.71 -1.73 37.17
CA SER A 392 -20.12 -2.36 38.42
C SER A 392 -21.53 -1.89 38.77
N ALA A 393 -22.48 -2.82 38.79
CA ALA A 393 -23.89 -2.57 39.08
C ALA A 393 -24.41 -3.53 40.15
N ASP A 394 -25.48 -3.14 40.83
CA ASP A 394 -26.25 -4.03 41.70
C ASP A 394 -26.76 -5.26 40.94
N ASP A 395 -26.78 -6.40 41.63
CA ASP A 395 -27.26 -7.70 41.17
C ASP A 395 -28.50 -8.14 41.97
N HIS A 396 -29.24 -9.11 41.45
CA HIS A 396 -30.39 -9.70 42.13
C HIS A 396 -30.00 -10.29 43.50
N SER A 397 -30.55 -9.73 44.57
CA SER A 397 -30.40 -10.31 45.91
C SER A 397 -31.40 -11.47 46.12
N PRO A 398 -30.95 -12.71 46.36
CA PRO A 398 -31.82 -13.83 46.70
C PRO A 398 -32.21 -13.78 48.20
N SER A 399 -32.83 -12.69 48.64
CA SER A 399 -33.31 -12.53 50.02
C SER A 399 -34.78 -12.94 50.14
N HIS A 400 -35.09 -13.77 51.15
CA HIS A 400 -36.25 -14.67 51.15
C HIS A 400 -37.64 -14.01 51.29
N HIS A 401 -37.75 -12.68 51.26
CA HIS A 401 -39.02 -11.96 51.47
C HIS A 401 -39.27 -10.69 50.63
N LYS A 402 -38.30 -10.21 49.85
CA LYS A 402 -38.55 -9.16 48.84
C LYS A 402 -37.40 -9.11 47.83
N THR A 403 -37.69 -9.36 46.56
CA THR A 403 -36.80 -8.98 45.45
C THR A 403 -36.81 -7.46 45.39
N PHE A 404 -35.66 -6.83 45.61
CA PHE A 404 -35.46 -5.42 45.28
C PHE A 404 -34.74 -5.40 43.93
N GLU A 405 -35.48 -5.13 42.87
CA GLU A 405 -34.93 -4.86 41.54
C GLU A 405 -34.28 -3.48 41.58
N MET A 406 -32.95 -3.45 41.68
CA MET A 406 -32.16 -2.22 41.73
C MET A 406 -31.09 -2.26 40.64
N ASN A 407 -31.13 -1.29 39.72
CA ASN A 407 -30.15 -1.11 38.65
C ASN A 407 -29.11 -0.04 39.01
N ARG A 408 -28.68 0.03 40.27
CA ARG A 408 -27.78 1.11 40.72
C ARG A 408 -26.36 0.81 40.25
N HIS A 409 -25.84 1.67 39.37
CA HIS A 409 -24.45 1.61 38.94
C HIS A 409 -23.57 2.28 40.00
N HIS A 410 -22.62 1.52 40.56
CA HIS A 410 -21.64 2.00 41.54
C HIS A 410 -20.50 2.74 40.84
N TYR A 411 -19.93 2.14 39.81
CA TYR A 411 -19.00 2.82 38.93
C TYR A 411 -19.06 2.24 37.52
N ALA A 412 -18.74 3.07 36.54
CA ALA A 412 -18.62 2.65 35.16
C ALA A 412 -17.61 3.51 34.42
N LEU A 413 -16.94 2.89 33.45
CA LEU A 413 -16.14 3.58 32.45
C LEU A 413 -16.77 3.27 31.09
N PHE A 414 -17.24 4.28 30.38
CA PHE A 414 -17.97 4.10 29.12
C PHE A 414 -17.74 5.25 28.14
N VAL A 415 -17.93 4.96 26.85
CA VAL A 415 -17.90 5.93 25.76
C VAL A 415 -19.32 6.33 25.40
N ARG A 416 -19.52 7.61 25.07
CA ARG A 416 -20.78 8.17 24.53
C ARG A 416 -20.53 9.51 23.84
N ASN A 417 -21.04 9.73 22.62
CA ASN A 417 -20.94 11.03 21.92
C ASN A 417 -19.52 11.63 21.92
N CYS A 418 -18.52 10.83 21.54
CA CYS A 418 -17.08 11.17 21.58
C CYS A 418 -16.61 11.77 22.92
N ARG A 419 -17.14 11.22 24.02
CA ARG A 419 -16.66 11.48 25.37
C ARG A 419 -16.31 10.16 26.04
N MET A 420 -15.17 10.16 26.73
CA MET A 420 -14.87 9.18 27.78
C MET A 420 -15.58 9.64 29.06
N ILE A 421 -16.31 8.74 29.72
CA ILE A 421 -17.08 9.08 30.92
C ILE A 421 -16.76 8.10 32.04
N LEU A 422 -16.25 8.64 33.16
CA LEU A 422 -16.17 7.92 34.43
C LEU A 422 -17.40 8.28 35.28
N LEU A 423 -18.20 7.28 35.61
CA LEU A 423 -19.19 7.33 36.69
C LEU A 423 -18.59 6.70 37.95
N LEU A 424 -18.69 7.36 39.10
CA LEU A 424 -18.26 6.87 40.40
C LEU A 424 -19.21 7.36 41.51
N ARG A 425 -20.27 6.59 41.75
CA ARG A 425 -21.20 6.76 42.87
C ARG A 425 -20.83 5.80 43.99
N ARG A 426 -20.46 6.31 45.16
CA ARG A 426 -20.01 5.48 46.28
C ARG A 426 -21.12 5.30 47.31
N ASP A 427 -21.29 4.07 47.79
CA ASP A 427 -22.07 3.79 49.01
C ASP A 427 -21.47 4.55 50.19
N PHE A 428 -22.35 5.19 50.97
CA PHE A 428 -21.90 6.17 51.95
C PHE A 428 -22.12 5.71 53.40
N SER A 429 -21.02 5.47 54.11
CA SER A 429 -21.00 5.07 55.52
C SER A 429 -20.56 6.17 56.50
N GLU A 430 -19.95 7.26 56.02
CA GLU A 430 -19.34 8.29 56.88
C GLU A 430 -19.61 9.74 56.39
N GLY A 431 -20.70 10.34 56.86
CA GLY A 431 -21.00 11.77 56.73
C GLY A 431 -22.51 12.07 56.55
N ASP A 432 -22.83 13.24 56.00
CA ASP A 432 -24.22 13.62 55.65
C ASP A 432 -24.60 13.18 54.22
N LEU A 433 -25.70 12.43 54.09
CA LEU A 433 -26.26 11.97 52.82
C LEU A 433 -26.80 13.13 51.96
N ASN A 434 -27.04 14.30 52.58
CA ASN A 434 -27.66 15.47 51.93
C ASN A 434 -26.63 16.43 51.27
N ILE A 435 -25.45 15.93 50.87
CA ILE A 435 -24.42 16.71 50.19
C ILE A 435 -24.12 16.12 48.81
N PHE A 436 -24.41 16.89 47.76
CA PHE A 436 -23.97 16.64 46.39
C PHE A 436 -22.45 16.49 46.32
N ARG A 437 -21.97 15.50 45.55
CA ARG A 437 -20.54 15.24 45.33
C ARG A 437 -20.26 14.88 43.88
N PRO A 438 -19.05 15.17 43.36
CA PRO A 438 -18.70 14.84 41.98
C PRO A 438 -18.81 13.33 41.78
N ALA A 439 -19.59 12.94 40.78
CA ALA A 439 -19.98 11.56 40.52
C ALA A 439 -19.81 11.17 39.04
N GLU A 440 -19.91 12.12 38.10
CA GLU A 440 -19.52 11.89 36.70
C GLU A 440 -18.42 12.87 36.26
N TRP A 441 -17.40 12.34 35.58
CA TRP A 441 -16.37 13.10 34.88
C TRP A 441 -16.45 12.76 33.40
N ARG A 442 -16.66 13.77 32.55
CA ARG A 442 -16.93 13.61 31.12
C ARG A 442 -15.87 14.37 30.30
N TRP A 443 -14.90 13.65 29.77
CA TRP A 443 -13.85 14.21 28.91
C TRP A 443 -14.28 14.14 27.44
N LYS A 444 -14.40 15.28 26.76
CA LYS A 444 -14.55 15.33 25.31
C LYS A 444 -13.16 15.22 24.68
N ILE A 445 -12.89 14.12 23.99
CA ILE A 445 -11.60 13.79 23.36
C ILE A 445 -11.85 13.17 21.99
N SER A 446 -11.03 13.48 20.98
CA SER A 446 -11.21 12.96 19.62
C SER A 446 -10.76 11.51 19.47
N GLN A 447 -9.80 11.09 20.30
CA GLN A 447 -9.18 9.76 20.31
C GLN A 447 -10.17 8.60 20.53
N VAL A 448 -11.35 8.85 21.09
CA VAL A 448 -12.39 7.81 21.25
C VAL A 448 -13.29 7.68 20.00
N CYS A 449 -12.99 8.38 18.90
CA CYS A 449 -13.83 8.45 17.70
C CYS A 449 -13.05 8.47 16.38
N ASP A 450 -11.74 8.17 16.38
CA ASP A 450 -10.90 8.14 15.17
C ASP A 450 -10.51 6.73 14.70
N ASP A 451 -11.11 5.69 15.31
CA ASP A 451 -10.84 4.27 15.06
C ASP A 451 -9.34 3.90 15.18
N GLN A 452 -8.56 4.67 15.96
CA GLN A 452 -7.16 4.36 16.26
C GLN A 452 -7.00 3.70 17.62
N TRP A 453 -5.82 3.12 17.86
CA TRP A 453 -5.45 2.54 19.15
C TRP A 453 -4.88 3.61 20.06
N HIS A 454 -5.49 3.78 21.22
CA HIS A 454 -5.08 4.72 22.27
C HIS A 454 -4.94 4.04 23.63
N HIS A 455 -4.05 4.55 24.47
CA HIS A 455 -3.91 4.11 25.85
C HIS A 455 -4.59 5.10 26.81
N TYR A 456 -5.60 4.61 27.53
CA TYR A 456 -6.32 5.40 28.53
C TYR A 456 -5.95 4.92 29.92
N ALA A 457 -5.56 5.84 30.80
CA ALA A 457 -5.41 5.57 32.22
C ALA A 457 -6.07 6.67 33.05
N ILE A 458 -6.88 6.29 34.03
CA ILE A 458 -7.62 7.20 34.90
C ILE A 458 -7.13 6.98 36.32
N ASN A 459 -6.39 7.95 36.84
CA ASN A 459 -5.91 7.99 38.22
C ASN A 459 -6.98 8.67 39.09
N VAL A 460 -7.51 7.96 40.08
CA VAL A 460 -8.51 8.46 41.01
C VAL A 460 -7.88 8.60 42.40
N ARG A 461 -7.94 9.82 42.94
CA ARG A 461 -7.68 10.18 44.34
C ARG A 461 -8.87 11.01 44.83
N PHE A 462 -10.01 10.35 45.02
CA PHE A 462 -11.31 10.99 45.19
C PHE A 462 -11.26 12.17 46.20
N PRO A 463 -11.76 13.37 45.86
CA PRO A 463 -12.56 13.71 44.67
C PRO A 463 -11.75 14.05 43.40
N ASN A 464 -10.42 14.03 43.46
CA ASN A 464 -9.58 14.37 42.31
C ASN A 464 -9.49 13.18 41.33
N VAL A 465 -9.66 13.46 40.03
CA VAL A 465 -9.56 12.46 38.96
C VAL A 465 -8.72 13.03 37.81
N GLU A 466 -7.72 12.26 37.40
CA GLU A 466 -6.72 12.63 36.39
C GLU A 466 -6.81 11.62 35.23
N LEU A 467 -7.24 12.08 34.05
CA LEU A 467 -7.17 11.28 32.83
C LEU A 467 -5.80 11.44 32.18
N TYR A 468 -5.20 10.32 31.79
CA TYR A 468 -4.06 10.24 30.90
C TYR A 468 -4.52 9.61 29.60
N VAL A 469 -4.15 10.24 28.48
CA VAL A 469 -4.32 9.72 27.12
C VAL A 469 -2.92 9.61 26.54
N ASP A 470 -2.56 8.42 26.05
CA ASP A 470 -1.28 8.17 25.38
C ASP A 470 -0.07 8.58 26.23
N GLY A 471 -0.15 8.21 27.52
CA GLY A 471 0.87 8.50 28.54
C GLY A 471 0.95 9.97 28.98
N GLN A 472 0.21 10.88 28.34
CA GLN A 472 0.20 12.30 28.66
C GLN A 472 -0.99 12.65 29.56
N LEU A 473 -0.76 13.48 30.58
CA LEU A 473 -1.84 14.01 31.43
C LEU A 473 -2.74 14.95 30.60
N PHE A 474 -4.03 14.65 30.57
CA PHE A 474 -5.04 15.50 29.94
C PHE A 474 -5.07 16.88 30.60
N ARG A 475 -4.95 17.94 29.80
CA ARG A 475 -4.99 19.32 30.31
C ARG A 475 -6.42 19.80 30.42
N SER A 476 -6.89 20.01 31.65
CA SER A 476 -8.23 20.52 31.91
C SER A 476 -8.43 21.94 31.35
N GLU A 477 -9.50 22.12 30.59
CA GLU A 477 -9.99 23.41 30.08
C GLU A 477 -11.21 23.89 30.88
N LYS A 478 -11.64 25.15 30.69
CA LYS A 478 -12.77 25.75 31.43
C LYS A 478 -14.10 24.97 31.38
N LYS A 479 -14.28 24.03 30.44
CA LYS A 479 -15.48 23.19 30.27
C LYS A 479 -15.17 21.72 29.93
N ASN A 480 -13.93 21.26 30.15
CA ASN A 480 -13.50 19.90 29.78
C ASN A 480 -12.42 19.41 30.77
N PRO A 481 -12.67 18.37 31.60
CA PRO A 481 -13.92 17.62 31.70
C PRO A 481 -15.11 18.45 32.19
N GLU A 482 -16.30 18.07 31.75
CA GLU A 482 -17.54 18.40 32.45
C GLU A 482 -17.64 17.48 33.68
N VAL A 483 -17.74 18.07 34.88
CA VAL A 483 -17.91 17.34 36.14
C VAL A 483 -19.34 17.58 36.64
N ILE A 484 -20.05 16.51 36.94
CA ILE A 484 -21.43 16.56 37.44
C ILE A 484 -21.48 15.97 38.83
N ASP A 485 -22.05 16.74 39.76
CA ASP A 485 -22.32 16.31 41.11
C ASP A 485 -23.66 15.55 41.17
N ASP A 486 -23.70 14.48 41.97
CA ASP A 486 -24.88 13.64 42.17
C ASP A 486 -25.00 13.22 43.64
N TRP A 487 -26.12 12.57 43.97
CA TRP A 487 -26.39 12.01 45.29
C TRP A 487 -25.54 10.75 45.55
N PRO A 488 -24.93 10.62 46.76
CA PRO A 488 -24.30 9.36 47.18
C PRO A 488 -25.31 8.21 47.22
N LEU A 489 -24.85 6.98 46.96
CA LEU A 489 -25.73 5.81 47.03
C LEU A 489 -26.16 5.54 48.47
N HIS A 490 -27.46 5.35 48.67
CA HIS A 490 -28.01 4.95 49.96
C HIS A 490 -27.47 3.55 50.35
N PRO A 491 -26.87 3.39 51.54
CA PRO A 491 -26.23 2.15 51.95
C PRO A 491 -27.27 1.03 52.10
N THR A 492 -27.24 0.06 51.19
CA THR A 492 -28.24 -1.02 51.12
C THR A 492 -27.58 -2.34 51.48
N LYS A 493 -28.08 -3.00 52.54
CA LYS A 493 -27.46 -4.22 53.09
C LYS A 493 -27.99 -5.46 52.37
N GLY A 494 -27.09 -6.32 51.91
CA GLY A 494 -27.42 -7.64 51.35
C GLY A 494 -27.71 -7.66 49.85
N ILE A 495 -27.31 -6.62 49.11
CA ILE A 495 -27.26 -6.63 47.64
C ILE A 495 -25.85 -7.07 47.22
N ASN A 496 -25.77 -8.03 46.30
CA ASN A 496 -24.52 -8.36 45.61
C ASN A 496 -24.32 -7.36 44.46
N THR A 497 -23.08 -7.13 44.04
CA THR A 497 -22.79 -6.39 42.80
C THR A 497 -22.15 -7.31 41.78
N THR A 498 -22.32 -6.99 40.51
CA THR A 498 -21.70 -7.69 39.37
C THR A 498 -20.79 -6.73 38.63
N LEU A 499 -19.48 -7.04 38.61
CA LEU A 499 -18.50 -6.35 37.79
C LEU A 499 -18.45 -6.98 36.39
N THR A 500 -18.41 -6.14 35.37
CA THR A 500 -18.55 -6.52 33.96
C THR A 500 -17.59 -5.72 33.07
N VAL A 501 -17.13 -6.34 31.99
CA VAL A 501 -16.25 -5.76 30.97
C VAL A 501 -16.89 -5.96 29.60
N GLY A 502 -16.88 -4.91 28.78
CA GLY A 502 -17.47 -4.91 27.44
C GLY A 502 -18.99 -4.67 27.39
N ALA A 503 -19.67 -4.57 28.55
CA ALA A 503 -21.07 -4.20 28.69
C ALA A 503 -21.33 -3.70 30.12
N CYS A 504 -22.60 -3.43 30.46
CA CYS A 504 -23.07 -3.28 31.83
C CYS A 504 -24.17 -4.29 32.18
N TRP A 505 -24.10 -4.87 33.38
CA TRP A 505 -25.16 -5.70 33.94
C TRP A 505 -26.39 -4.86 34.28
N GLN A 506 -27.56 -5.24 33.75
CA GLN A 506 -28.84 -4.70 34.17
C GLN A 506 -29.54 -5.74 35.05
N GLY A 507 -29.58 -5.48 36.36
CA GLY A 507 -30.22 -6.32 37.37
C GLY A 507 -31.63 -6.71 36.98
N SER A 508 -32.55 -5.74 36.82
CA SER A 508 -33.99 -5.98 36.54
C SER A 508 -34.26 -6.94 35.38
N ASP A 509 -33.42 -6.90 34.36
CA ASP A 509 -33.62 -7.63 33.11
C ASP A 509 -32.79 -8.93 33.07
N ASN A 510 -31.92 -9.13 34.07
CA ASN A 510 -30.98 -10.23 34.20
C ASN A 510 -30.12 -10.45 32.94
N GLN A 511 -29.70 -9.34 32.31
CA GLN A 511 -29.01 -9.32 31.02
C GLN A 511 -27.91 -8.24 30.96
N MET A 512 -26.95 -8.46 30.07
CA MET A 512 -25.94 -7.45 29.69
C MET A 512 -26.50 -6.51 28.62
N LYS A 513 -26.35 -5.20 28.81
CA LYS A 513 -26.70 -4.18 27.80
C LYS A 513 -25.57 -3.16 27.65
N HIS A 514 -25.71 -2.26 26.67
CA HIS A 514 -24.75 -1.18 26.41
C HIS A 514 -23.35 -1.73 26.09
N HIS A 515 -23.34 -2.74 25.19
CA HIS A 515 -22.14 -3.46 24.76
C HIS A 515 -21.18 -2.52 24.02
N LEU A 516 -19.88 -2.74 24.22
CA LEU A 516 -18.80 -2.02 23.54
C LEU A 516 -18.60 -2.56 22.12
N LYS A 517 -18.40 -1.67 21.15
CA LYS A 517 -17.95 -2.01 19.80
C LYS A 517 -16.48 -1.62 19.63
N GLY A 518 -15.61 -2.60 19.35
CA GLY A 518 -14.18 -2.36 19.11
C GLY A 518 -13.29 -3.39 19.77
N TYR A 519 -12.11 -2.95 20.24
CA TYR A 519 -11.07 -3.84 20.76
C TYR A 519 -10.50 -3.30 22.07
N LEU A 520 -10.29 -4.18 23.06
CA LEU A 520 -9.56 -3.88 24.30
C LEU A 520 -8.31 -4.76 24.42
N ALA A 521 -7.28 -4.22 25.09
CA ALA A 521 -6.11 -5.00 25.52
C ALA A 521 -5.55 -4.45 26.85
N GLY A 522 -5.17 -5.35 27.75
CA GLY A 522 -4.50 -5.00 29.01
C GLY A 522 -5.34 -4.22 30.02
N LEU A 523 -6.68 -4.39 30.00
CA LEU A 523 -7.59 -3.74 30.95
C LEU A 523 -7.27 -4.17 32.39
N SER A 524 -6.99 -3.18 33.24
CA SER A 524 -6.44 -3.41 34.58
C SER A 524 -6.97 -2.42 35.60
N ILE A 525 -6.99 -2.83 36.87
CA ILE A 525 -7.32 -1.96 38.01
C ILE A 525 -6.28 -2.12 39.12
N LEU A 526 -5.63 -1.01 39.49
CA LEU A 526 -4.80 -0.91 40.70
C LEU A 526 -5.64 -0.32 41.82
N VAL A 527 -5.82 -1.04 42.93
CA VAL A 527 -6.66 -0.60 44.06
C VAL A 527 -5.81 -0.19 45.26
N GLY A 528 -6.13 0.94 45.89
CA GLY A 528 -5.44 1.47 47.07
C GLY A 528 -4.34 2.48 46.74
N GLU A 529 -3.80 2.43 45.51
CA GLU A 529 -2.73 3.29 45.00
C GLU A 529 -3.08 3.79 43.59
N THR A 530 -2.28 4.73 43.07
CA THR A 530 -2.36 5.17 41.67
C THR A 530 -1.06 4.88 40.93
N GLU A 531 -1.14 4.48 39.66
CA GLU A 531 0.05 4.36 38.80
C GLU A 531 0.74 5.72 38.62
N LYS A 532 2.08 5.68 38.52
CA LYS A 532 2.92 6.88 38.43
C LYS A 532 2.93 7.42 37.00
N SER A 533 3.03 8.74 36.85
CA SER A 533 3.12 9.41 35.54
C SER A 533 4.26 8.86 34.67
N GLU A 534 5.41 8.51 35.27
CA GLU A 534 6.56 7.95 34.55
C GLU A 534 6.26 6.54 34.01
N VAL A 535 5.47 5.74 34.73
CA VAL A 535 5.03 4.40 34.31
C VAL A 535 4.05 4.51 33.15
N LEU A 536 3.04 5.37 33.27
CA LEU A 536 2.02 5.59 32.23
C LEU A 536 2.64 6.15 30.96
N ASN A 537 3.61 7.06 31.08
CA ASN A 537 4.41 7.52 29.94
C ASN A 537 5.29 6.40 29.36
N CYS A 538 5.99 5.62 30.19
CA CYS A 538 6.82 4.50 29.73
C CYS A 538 6.04 3.45 28.92
N LEU A 539 4.82 3.12 29.35
CA LEU A 539 3.93 2.17 28.68
C LEU A 539 3.49 2.62 27.29
N HIS A 540 3.40 3.92 27.04
CA HIS A 540 3.02 4.47 25.73
C HIS A 540 4.25 4.87 24.88
N GLN A 541 5.33 5.35 25.50
CA GLN A 541 6.41 6.06 24.81
C GLN A 541 7.08 5.18 23.75
N CYS A 542 6.77 5.49 22.49
CA CYS A 542 7.37 4.84 21.35
C CYS A 542 8.90 4.97 21.36
N LYS A 543 9.57 3.84 21.17
CA LYS A 543 11.05 3.79 21.06
C LYS A 543 11.54 4.10 19.65
N GLU A 544 10.64 4.24 18.68
CA GLU A 544 10.90 4.52 17.26
C GLU A 544 10.27 5.85 16.87
N SER A 545 11.06 6.87 16.52
CA SER A 545 10.51 8.20 16.27
C SER A 545 11.31 9.03 15.27
N LEU A 546 10.66 10.07 14.75
CA LEU A 546 11.35 11.22 14.18
C LEU A 546 12.02 12.02 15.31
N GLN A 547 13.16 12.62 15.01
CA GLN A 547 13.98 13.39 15.92
C GLN A 547 14.08 14.82 15.41
N VAL A 548 13.66 15.77 16.24
CA VAL A 548 13.57 17.19 15.90
C VAL A 548 14.95 17.86 15.91
N PRO A 549 15.15 18.97 15.17
CA PRO A 549 16.30 19.86 15.33
C PRO A 549 16.42 20.37 16.78
N THR A 550 17.62 20.77 17.19
CA THR A 550 17.85 21.40 18.50
C THR A 550 17.23 22.81 18.54
N MET A 551 16.67 23.21 19.69
CA MET A 551 16.01 24.52 19.84
C MET A 551 16.91 25.71 19.48
N ASP A 552 18.24 25.58 19.63
CA ASP A 552 19.23 26.61 19.26
C ASP A 552 19.23 26.98 17.75
N LEU A 553 18.58 26.16 16.91
CA LEU A 553 18.42 26.43 15.47
C LEU A 553 17.17 27.25 15.14
N LEU A 554 16.25 27.44 16.09
CA LEU A 554 15.01 28.19 15.89
C LEU A 554 15.27 29.70 15.97
N GLN A 555 15.12 30.38 14.84
CA GLN A 555 15.14 31.84 14.73
C GLN A 555 13.72 32.41 14.85
N PRO A 556 13.54 33.71 15.15
CA PRO A 556 12.22 34.34 15.16
C PRO A 556 11.52 34.16 13.80
N GLY A 557 10.30 33.63 13.81
CA GLY A 557 9.56 33.28 12.59
C GLY A 557 9.71 31.83 12.11
N MET A 558 10.44 30.98 12.87
CA MET A 558 10.38 29.53 12.73
C MET A 558 9.49 28.93 13.82
N GLU A 559 8.69 27.93 13.46
CA GLU A 559 7.92 27.11 14.42
C GLU A 559 8.12 25.62 14.13
N LEU A 560 7.99 24.79 15.17
CA LEU A 560 8.12 23.34 15.07
C LEU A 560 6.99 22.67 15.86
N LEU A 561 6.20 21.88 15.14
CA LEU A 561 5.02 21.18 15.64
C LEU A 561 5.20 19.67 15.48
N THR A 562 4.77 18.90 16.48
CA THR A 562 4.89 17.44 16.52
C THR A 562 3.69 16.80 17.19
N ASN A 563 3.34 15.57 16.81
CA ASN A 563 2.40 14.75 17.57
C ASN A 563 3.04 14.13 18.83
N SER A 564 2.22 13.53 19.68
CA SER A 564 2.62 12.80 20.90
C SER A 564 3.72 11.76 20.67
N ASP A 565 3.64 11.06 19.54
CA ASP A 565 4.45 9.87 19.25
C ASP A 565 5.73 10.22 18.50
N LEU A 566 5.91 11.50 18.15
CA LEU A 566 6.98 11.98 17.27
C LEU A 566 7.05 11.22 15.93
N THR A 567 5.90 10.77 15.40
CA THR A 567 5.76 10.17 14.07
C THR A 567 5.46 11.22 12.99
N GLU A 568 5.06 12.42 13.40
CA GLU A 568 4.88 13.60 12.56
C GLU A 568 5.80 14.72 13.06
N VAL A 569 6.55 15.34 12.15
CA VAL A 569 7.26 16.59 12.40
C VAL A 569 6.86 17.59 11.31
N THR A 570 6.21 18.67 11.73
CA THR A 570 5.89 19.83 10.90
C THR A 570 6.83 20.97 11.27
N VAL A 571 7.54 21.50 10.28
CA VAL A 571 8.44 22.65 10.41
C VAL A 571 7.92 23.82 9.59
N GLU A 572 7.95 25.00 10.18
CA GLU A 572 7.49 26.25 9.59
C GLU A 572 8.66 27.23 9.50
N GLY A 573 8.70 27.98 8.40
CA GLY A 573 9.73 28.97 8.15
C GLY A 573 9.23 30.11 7.28
N ASP A 574 9.70 31.31 7.60
CA ASP A 574 9.51 32.56 6.86
C ASP A 574 10.15 32.53 5.46
N ASN A 575 11.25 31.79 5.28
CA ASN A 575 11.99 31.72 4.03
C ASN A 575 12.53 30.31 3.70
N ARG A 576 12.89 30.12 2.43
CA ARG A 576 13.38 28.83 1.90
C ARG A 576 14.57 28.28 2.68
N THR A 577 15.58 29.12 2.95
CA THR A 577 16.83 28.69 3.57
C THR A 577 16.61 28.17 4.98
N ASN A 578 15.73 28.84 5.73
CA ASN A 578 15.31 28.46 7.07
C ASN A 578 14.58 27.12 7.07
N LEU A 579 13.61 26.94 6.16
CA LEU A 579 12.90 25.67 5.99
C LEU A 579 13.83 24.51 5.59
N GLU A 580 14.73 24.73 4.62
CA GLU A 580 15.73 23.73 4.21
C GLU A 580 16.64 23.31 5.37
N MET A 581 17.08 24.27 6.21
CA MET A 581 17.95 23.98 7.35
C MET A 581 17.26 23.08 8.38
N LEU A 582 15.98 23.36 8.69
CA LEU A 582 15.19 22.55 9.63
C LEU A 582 14.90 21.16 9.07
N VAL A 583 14.47 21.05 7.80
CA VAL A 583 14.19 19.76 7.14
C VAL A 583 15.44 18.88 7.08
N ARG A 584 16.62 19.44 6.75
CA ARG A 584 17.90 18.71 6.76
C ARG A 584 18.24 18.11 8.12
N LYS A 585 17.76 18.74 9.21
CA LYS A 585 18.03 18.32 10.59
C LYS A 585 16.98 17.37 11.15
N VAL A 586 15.87 17.10 10.45
CA VAL A 586 14.93 16.03 10.84
C VAL A 586 15.66 14.68 10.73
N GLY A 587 15.71 13.97 11.86
CA GLY A 587 16.28 12.64 11.95
C GLY A 587 15.25 11.56 12.19
N TYR A 588 15.69 10.31 12.13
CA TYR A 588 15.01 9.14 12.64
C TYR A 588 15.89 8.51 13.72
N ALA A 589 15.27 7.97 14.76
CA ALA A 589 15.96 7.17 15.78
C ALA A 589 15.10 5.99 16.22
N ASN A 590 15.77 4.88 16.54
CA ASN A 590 15.17 3.75 17.23
C ASN A 590 16.03 3.44 18.48
N THR A 591 15.49 3.71 19.65
CA THR A 591 16.18 3.54 20.93
C THR A 591 16.19 2.08 21.43
N ARG A 592 15.57 1.15 20.70
CA ARG A 592 15.67 -0.28 21.00
C ARG A 592 17.05 -0.83 20.58
N GLU A 593 17.59 -1.71 21.40
CA GLU A 593 18.77 -2.52 21.07
C GLU A 593 18.49 -3.49 19.91
N PHE A 594 17.29 -4.09 19.91
CA PHE A 594 16.83 -5.04 18.89
C PHE A 594 15.58 -4.51 18.13
N PRO A 595 15.69 -3.40 17.37
CA PRO A 595 14.55 -2.83 16.67
C PRO A 595 14.01 -3.80 15.62
N THR A 596 12.72 -3.71 15.31
CA THR A 596 12.08 -4.60 14.33
C THR A 596 12.56 -4.20 12.92
N PRO A 597 13.18 -5.11 12.15
CA PRO A 597 13.71 -4.79 10.83
C PRO A 597 12.60 -4.57 9.81
N GLY A 598 12.93 -3.83 8.74
CA GLY A 598 12.05 -3.62 7.60
C GLY A 598 11.91 -2.16 7.20
N ARG A 599 11.08 -1.95 6.18
CA ARG A 599 10.81 -0.64 5.58
C ARG A 599 9.93 0.22 6.50
N ARG A 600 10.17 1.53 6.51
CA ARG A 600 9.32 2.58 7.12
C ARG A 600 9.16 3.69 6.10
N ASN A 601 7.96 3.83 5.54
CA ASN A 601 7.73 4.87 4.54
C ASN A 601 7.70 6.25 5.20
N LEU A 602 8.30 7.22 4.54
CA LEU A 602 8.32 8.63 4.92
C LEU A 602 7.69 9.43 3.80
N LYS A 603 6.80 10.35 4.15
CA LYS A 603 6.17 11.28 3.21
C LYS A 603 6.53 12.70 3.60
N LEU A 604 7.17 13.43 2.70
CA LEU A 604 7.47 14.86 2.86
C LEU A 604 6.45 15.64 2.02
N THR A 605 5.60 16.41 2.69
CA THR A 605 4.65 17.34 2.07
C THR A 605 5.10 18.78 2.35
N THR A 606 4.81 19.71 1.44
CA THR A 606 5.20 21.12 1.62
C THR A 606 4.19 22.05 0.97
N THR A 607 3.82 23.10 1.71
CA THR A 607 2.87 24.13 1.28
C THR A 607 3.50 25.50 1.44
N VAL A 608 3.32 26.35 0.43
CA VAL A 608 3.83 27.73 0.40
C VAL A 608 2.65 28.69 0.44
N THR A 609 2.60 29.56 1.42
CA THR A 609 1.55 30.57 1.59
C THR A 609 2.07 31.92 1.11
N CYS A 610 1.39 32.49 0.13
CA CYS A 610 1.69 33.81 -0.43
C CYS A 610 1.15 34.94 0.48
N ASP A 611 1.70 36.16 0.35
CA ASP A 611 1.15 37.38 0.98
C ASP A 611 -0.35 37.60 0.67
N THR A 612 -0.79 37.18 -0.51
CA THR A 612 -2.18 37.28 -0.98
C THR A 612 -3.13 36.25 -0.34
N GLY A 613 -2.64 35.38 0.56
CA GLY A 613 -3.39 34.27 1.13
C GLY A 613 -3.55 33.06 0.20
N LYS A 614 -3.00 33.12 -1.03
CA LYS A 614 -2.98 31.97 -1.94
C LYS A 614 -2.00 30.90 -1.41
N ILE A 615 -2.46 29.65 -1.34
CA ILE A 615 -1.62 28.49 -1.00
C ILE A 615 -1.18 27.78 -2.27
N VAL A 616 0.10 27.40 -2.34
CA VAL A 616 0.70 26.61 -3.42
C VAL A 616 1.25 25.31 -2.83
N ASN A 617 0.77 24.18 -3.35
CA ASN A 617 1.21 22.86 -2.90
C ASN A 617 2.40 22.38 -3.73
N VAL A 618 3.49 22.04 -3.06
CA VAL A 618 4.67 21.39 -3.67
C VAL A 618 4.37 19.90 -3.83
N PRO A 619 4.74 19.25 -4.95
CA PRO A 619 4.62 17.80 -5.12
C PRO A 619 5.24 17.04 -3.94
N ALA A 620 4.45 16.14 -3.35
CA ALA A 620 4.89 15.36 -2.20
C ALA A 620 6.01 14.39 -2.58
N ALA A 621 7.08 14.37 -1.79
CA ALA A 621 8.17 13.41 -1.96
C ALA A 621 7.98 12.20 -1.04
N GLN A 622 8.41 11.04 -1.52
CA GLN A 622 8.40 9.79 -0.76
C GLN A 622 9.82 9.25 -0.62
N THR A 623 10.18 8.80 0.58
CA THR A 623 11.40 8.04 0.86
C THR A 623 11.07 6.92 1.84
N TYR A 624 12.05 6.12 2.25
CA TYR A 624 11.87 5.18 3.35
C TYR A 624 13.15 4.97 4.16
N VAL A 625 12.97 4.74 5.45
CA VAL A 625 14.02 4.15 6.30
C VAL A 625 13.96 2.64 6.13
N MET A 626 15.11 1.99 5.97
CA MET A 626 15.25 0.55 6.07
C MET A 626 15.94 0.21 7.38
N VAL A 627 15.17 -0.25 8.36
CA VAL A 627 15.71 -0.71 9.64
C VAL A 627 16.41 -2.04 9.40
N LEU A 628 17.74 -2.05 9.56
CA LEU A 628 18.56 -3.23 9.35
C LEU A 628 18.34 -4.26 10.48
N ARG A 629 18.61 -5.53 10.19
CA ARG A 629 18.47 -6.60 11.18
C ARG A 629 19.57 -6.43 12.26
N PRO A 630 19.23 -6.40 13.57
CA PRO A 630 20.24 -6.41 14.62
C PRO A 630 21.03 -7.72 14.61
N GLN A 631 22.24 -7.69 15.18
CA GLN A 631 22.99 -8.91 15.45
C GLN A 631 22.15 -9.80 16.37
N ILE A 632 21.96 -11.06 15.99
CA ILE A 632 21.05 -11.96 16.69
C ILE A 632 21.72 -12.41 18.01
N PRO A 633 21.11 -12.15 19.16
CA PRO A 633 21.61 -12.67 20.42
C PRO A 633 21.29 -14.17 20.53
N SER A 634 22.18 -14.94 21.15
CA SER A 634 22.07 -16.40 21.21
C SER A 634 21.68 -16.87 22.62
N ILE A 635 20.40 -17.19 22.80
CA ILE A 635 19.93 -17.90 23.99
C ILE A 635 20.39 -19.36 23.86
N HIS A 636 21.22 -19.84 24.78
CA HIS A 636 21.74 -21.20 24.77
C HIS A 636 21.33 -21.98 26.02
N LEU A 637 20.68 -23.13 25.81
CA LEU A 637 20.23 -24.08 26.81
C LEU A 637 21.17 -25.29 26.83
N ASN A 638 21.71 -25.64 28.01
CA ASN A 638 22.65 -26.73 28.21
C ASN A 638 22.34 -27.52 29.49
N GLY A 639 22.60 -28.83 29.52
CA GLY A 639 22.27 -29.75 30.63
C GLY A 639 22.44 -31.23 30.25
N THR A 640 22.17 -32.15 31.16
CA THR A 640 22.29 -33.60 30.91
C THR A 640 21.10 -34.18 30.13
N GLY A 641 21.26 -34.42 28.83
CA GLY A 641 20.14 -34.89 27.97
C GLY A 641 19.48 -36.22 28.35
N ASN A 642 20.08 -37.07 29.21
CA ASN A 642 19.50 -38.34 29.67
C ASN A 642 19.70 -38.55 31.17
N MET A 643 18.63 -38.96 31.88
CA MET A 643 18.61 -39.12 33.34
C MET A 643 17.83 -40.38 33.73
N ALA A 644 18.51 -41.40 34.24
CA ALA A 644 17.85 -42.62 34.71
C ALA A 644 17.48 -42.52 36.20
N ARG A 645 16.28 -42.97 36.57
CA ARG A 645 15.77 -42.97 37.96
C ARG A 645 15.03 -44.27 38.29
N LYS A 646 14.93 -44.61 39.58
CA LYS A 646 14.24 -45.83 40.03
C LYS A 646 12.73 -45.65 39.91
N TYR A 647 12.03 -46.75 39.70
CA TYR A 647 10.57 -46.80 39.62
C TYR A 647 9.83 -46.00 40.71
N GLU A 648 10.26 -46.08 41.98
CA GLU A 648 9.62 -45.34 43.08
C GLU A 648 9.93 -43.84 43.07
N ASP A 649 11.06 -43.40 42.48
CA ASP A 649 11.41 -41.98 42.38
C ASP A 649 10.35 -41.24 41.54
N PHE A 650 9.85 -41.86 40.47
CA PHE A 650 8.76 -41.31 39.65
C PHE A 650 7.44 -41.18 40.40
N ARG A 651 7.19 -42.01 41.42
CA ARG A 651 5.98 -41.93 42.26
C ARG A 651 6.08 -40.85 43.32
N MET A 652 7.28 -40.59 43.83
CA MET A 652 7.56 -39.49 44.78
C MET A 652 7.72 -38.13 44.08
N GLY A 653 8.19 -38.13 42.83
CA GLY A 653 8.42 -36.95 42.00
C GLY A 653 9.89 -36.79 41.63
N VAL A 654 10.15 -36.59 40.34
CA VAL A 654 11.50 -36.37 39.77
C VAL A 654 11.58 -34.93 39.25
N ARG A 655 12.60 -34.18 39.69
CA ARG A 655 12.94 -32.88 39.09
C ARG A 655 13.46 -33.10 37.68
N VAL A 656 12.77 -32.55 36.68
CA VAL A 656 13.03 -32.84 35.27
C VAL A 656 14.32 -32.17 34.78
N LEU A 657 14.53 -30.91 35.15
CA LEU A 657 15.57 -30.04 34.59
C LEU A 657 16.58 -29.60 35.68
N ALA A 658 16.94 -30.51 36.59
CA ALA A 658 17.65 -30.15 37.83
C ALA A 658 19.02 -29.45 37.63
N ASP A 659 19.66 -29.65 36.48
CA ASP A 659 20.97 -29.13 36.11
C ASP A 659 20.94 -28.15 34.91
N ILE A 660 19.76 -27.78 34.40
CA ILE A 660 19.63 -26.87 33.25
C ILE A 660 20.42 -25.58 33.51
N HIS A 661 21.25 -25.20 32.55
CA HIS A 661 21.96 -23.94 32.52
C HIS A 661 21.55 -23.16 31.28
N ILE A 662 21.27 -21.88 31.47
CA ILE A 662 20.90 -20.96 30.41
C ILE A 662 21.97 -19.88 30.34
N THR A 663 22.58 -19.72 29.17
CA THR A 663 23.58 -18.67 28.91
C THR A 663 23.03 -17.65 27.93
N GLY A 664 23.07 -16.38 28.35
CA GLY A 664 22.64 -15.19 27.62
C GLY A 664 22.56 -14.00 28.59
N GLU A 665 22.86 -12.78 28.15
CA GLU A 665 22.85 -11.55 28.98
C GLU A 665 21.45 -10.91 29.11
N GLN A 666 20.39 -11.68 28.86
CA GLN A 666 19.12 -11.17 28.35
C GLN A 666 17.94 -11.36 29.32
N LYS A 667 16.75 -10.87 28.96
CA LYS A 667 15.50 -11.15 29.68
C LYS A 667 14.66 -12.14 28.89
N LEU A 668 14.31 -13.27 29.48
CA LEU A 668 13.39 -14.20 28.82
C LEU A 668 11.95 -13.78 29.09
N ASP A 669 11.06 -14.02 28.13
CA ASP A 669 9.62 -13.73 28.25
C ASP A 669 8.74 -14.99 28.29
N LYS A 670 9.27 -16.11 27.81
CA LYS A 670 8.55 -17.38 27.74
C LYS A 670 9.53 -18.55 27.71
N CYS A 671 9.22 -19.60 28.46
CA CYS A 671 9.86 -20.90 28.34
C CYS A 671 8.80 -21.99 28.27
N GLN A 672 8.84 -22.80 27.22
CA GLN A 672 7.90 -23.88 26.97
C GLN A 672 8.61 -25.23 27.10
N LEU A 673 8.11 -26.07 28.00
CA LEU A 673 8.54 -27.44 28.22
C LEU A 673 7.44 -28.38 27.69
N THR A 674 7.65 -28.91 26.49
CA THR A 674 6.74 -29.85 25.81
C THR A 674 7.09 -31.29 26.19
N ILE A 675 6.10 -32.17 26.35
CA ILE A 675 6.27 -33.56 26.77
C ILE A 675 5.79 -34.50 25.68
N TYR A 676 6.62 -35.50 25.32
CA TYR A 676 6.31 -36.47 24.28
C TYR A 676 6.40 -37.93 24.76
N PRO A 677 5.38 -38.77 24.49
CA PRO A 677 3.99 -38.39 24.13
C PRO A 677 3.32 -37.51 25.21
N ASN A 678 2.20 -36.87 24.88
CA ASN A 678 1.47 -35.97 25.78
C ASN A 678 1.17 -36.61 27.16
N LEU A 679 1.04 -35.79 28.21
CA LEU A 679 0.70 -36.22 29.56
C LEU A 679 -0.67 -36.92 29.61
N ASN A 680 -0.71 -38.10 30.23
CA ASN A 680 -1.96 -38.76 30.59
C ASN A 680 -2.39 -38.34 32.02
N PRO A 681 -3.47 -37.56 32.19
CA PRO A 681 -3.86 -37.00 33.49
C PRO A 681 -4.33 -38.04 34.53
N ASP A 682 -4.66 -39.27 34.13
CA ASP A 682 -5.11 -40.31 35.07
C ASP A 682 -3.95 -40.78 35.99
N HIS A 683 -2.72 -40.66 35.51
CA HIS A 683 -1.55 -41.24 36.18
C HIS A 683 -0.26 -40.42 36.08
N GLU A 684 -0.22 -39.35 35.31
CA GLU A 684 0.92 -38.43 35.21
C GLU A 684 0.51 -37.02 35.65
N ASN A 685 1.41 -36.31 36.32
CA ASN A 685 1.24 -34.90 36.66
C ASN A 685 2.58 -34.16 36.64
N LEU A 686 2.57 -32.90 36.22
CA LEU A 686 3.71 -32.00 36.19
C LEU A 686 3.42 -30.80 37.10
N ALA A 687 4.14 -30.70 38.22
CA ALA A 687 3.98 -29.63 39.19
C ALA A 687 4.95 -28.47 38.89
N VAL A 688 4.44 -27.24 39.09
CA VAL A 688 5.16 -25.97 38.94
C VAL A 688 5.35 -25.30 40.31
N PRO A 689 6.40 -24.50 40.53
CA PRO A 689 6.61 -23.81 41.80
C PRO A 689 5.77 -22.52 41.88
N GLU A 690 4.48 -22.65 42.23
CA GLU A 690 3.51 -21.55 42.20
C GLU A 690 3.91 -20.33 43.04
N GLU A 691 4.43 -20.52 44.25
CA GLU A 691 4.92 -19.42 45.11
C GLU A 691 6.14 -18.70 44.50
N THR A 692 7.08 -19.45 43.92
CA THR A 692 8.27 -18.88 43.25
C THR A 692 7.83 -18.07 42.02
N LEU A 693 6.93 -18.61 41.20
CA LEU A 693 6.33 -17.92 40.04
C LEU A 693 5.62 -16.63 40.44
N LYS A 694 4.77 -16.69 41.47
CA LYS A 694 4.01 -15.55 41.99
C LYS A 694 4.91 -14.44 42.54
N SER A 695 5.95 -14.78 43.31
CA SER A 695 6.90 -13.79 43.85
C SER A 695 7.74 -13.11 42.76
N LEU A 696 7.92 -13.75 41.60
CA LEU A 696 8.61 -13.21 40.44
C LEU A 696 7.67 -12.55 39.42
N GLY A 697 6.35 -12.53 39.66
CA GLY A 697 5.37 -12.01 38.70
C GLY A 697 5.39 -12.74 37.35
N MET A 698 5.60 -14.06 37.38
CA MET A 698 5.51 -14.95 36.21
C MET A 698 4.26 -15.82 36.31
N ALA A 699 3.65 -16.13 35.16
CA ALA A 699 2.55 -17.07 35.05
C ALA A 699 3.04 -18.42 34.50
N ALA A 700 2.33 -19.51 34.81
CA ALA A 700 2.54 -20.81 34.20
C ALA A 700 1.22 -21.45 33.80
N ARG A 701 1.12 -21.90 32.55
CA ARG A 701 -0.02 -22.65 32.01
C ARG A 701 0.40 -24.11 31.82
N VAL A 702 -0.19 -25.00 32.60
CA VAL A 702 -0.03 -26.45 32.46
C VAL A 702 -1.12 -27.00 31.52
N SER A 703 -0.75 -27.87 30.60
CA SER A 703 -1.63 -28.52 29.62
C SER A 703 -1.27 -30.00 29.46
N LYS A 704 -2.00 -30.73 28.61
CA LYS A 704 -1.63 -32.10 28.24
C LYS A 704 -0.29 -32.16 27.49
N ASP A 705 0.08 -31.07 26.81
CA ASP A 705 1.31 -31.00 26.00
C ASP A 705 2.53 -30.63 26.85
N GLY A 706 2.35 -30.16 28.08
CA GLY A 706 3.43 -29.80 29.01
C GLY A 706 3.14 -28.53 29.79
N VAL A 707 4.16 -27.69 30.00
CA VAL A 707 4.02 -26.37 30.67
C VAL A 707 4.60 -25.24 29.84
N THR A 708 3.90 -24.11 29.81
CA THR A 708 4.40 -22.84 29.30
C THR A 708 4.50 -21.86 30.46
N ILE A 709 5.71 -21.39 30.76
CA ILE A 709 5.98 -20.30 31.71
C ILE A 709 6.10 -19.00 30.89
N SER A 710 5.52 -17.91 31.38
CA SER A 710 5.50 -16.61 30.70
C SER A 710 5.64 -15.41 31.66
N GLY A 711 6.28 -14.34 31.18
CA GLY A 711 6.50 -13.07 31.87
C GLY A 711 7.97 -12.63 31.79
N SER A 712 8.24 -11.37 31.45
CA SER A 712 9.63 -10.89 31.29
C SER A 712 10.42 -10.93 32.61
N ASP A 713 11.54 -11.66 32.63
CA ASP A 713 12.49 -11.70 33.76
C ASP A 713 13.91 -12.10 33.30
N MET A 714 14.91 -11.88 34.17
CA MET A 714 16.29 -12.29 33.93
C MET A 714 16.42 -13.81 33.81
N VAL A 715 17.37 -14.24 32.97
CA VAL A 715 17.74 -15.65 32.76
C VAL A 715 17.90 -16.45 34.06
N PHE A 716 18.49 -15.85 35.11
CA PHE A 716 18.68 -16.50 36.41
C PHE A 716 17.38 -16.97 37.06
N ASN A 717 16.33 -16.15 37.02
CA ASN A 717 15.04 -16.42 37.64
C ASN A 717 14.28 -17.54 36.89
N TYR A 718 14.32 -17.51 35.55
CA TYR A 718 13.84 -18.62 34.72
C TYR A 718 14.58 -19.93 35.00
N GLN A 719 15.91 -19.88 35.10
CA GLN A 719 16.71 -21.06 35.41
C GLN A 719 16.37 -21.65 36.79
N GLN A 720 16.08 -20.82 37.80
CA GLN A 720 15.62 -21.31 39.11
C GLN A 720 14.27 -22.02 39.01
N VAL A 721 13.26 -21.38 38.41
CA VAL A 721 11.91 -21.95 38.26
C VAL A 721 11.94 -23.28 37.47
N LEU A 722 12.71 -23.34 36.38
CA LEU A 722 12.82 -24.55 35.56
C LEU A 722 13.45 -25.72 36.34
N ARG A 723 14.44 -25.47 37.20
CA ARG A 723 15.08 -26.49 38.06
C ARG A 723 14.14 -27.05 39.15
N GLU A 724 13.07 -26.33 39.47
CA GLU A 724 12.06 -26.70 40.46
C GLU A 724 10.88 -27.52 39.87
N LEU A 725 10.78 -27.67 38.54
CA LEU A 725 9.71 -28.45 37.89
C LEU A 725 9.78 -29.95 38.24
N VAL A 726 8.69 -30.50 38.81
CA VAL A 726 8.61 -31.90 39.26
C VAL A 726 7.61 -32.69 38.42
N TYR A 727 8.07 -33.77 37.79
CA TYR A 727 7.24 -34.75 37.11
C TYR A 727 6.94 -35.95 38.01
N THR A 728 5.68 -36.37 38.06
CA THR A 728 5.20 -37.53 38.84
C THR A 728 4.44 -38.50 37.93
N ASN A 729 4.60 -39.80 38.17
CA ASN A 729 3.91 -40.87 37.47
C ASN A 729 3.54 -42.02 38.42
N LYS A 730 2.23 -42.32 38.52
CA LYS A 730 1.67 -43.39 39.38
C LYS A 730 1.87 -44.79 38.78
N LYS A 731 2.03 -44.89 37.45
CA LYS A 731 2.25 -46.12 36.66
C LYS A 731 3.52 -46.04 35.77
N PRO A 732 4.74 -45.88 36.32
CA PRO A 732 5.96 -45.75 35.51
C PRO A 732 6.25 -46.94 34.56
N ALA A 733 5.66 -48.11 34.79
CA ALA A 733 5.81 -49.28 33.90
C ALA A 733 5.11 -49.14 32.54
N TYR A 734 4.31 -48.10 32.33
CA TYR A 734 3.69 -47.84 31.03
C TYR A 734 4.66 -47.18 30.03
N TYR A 735 5.69 -46.49 30.51
CA TYR A 735 6.65 -45.78 29.67
C TYR A 735 8.09 -46.04 30.13
N LEU A 736 8.89 -46.72 29.30
CA LEU A 736 10.32 -46.93 29.58
C LEU A 736 11.11 -45.60 29.62
N ASN A 737 10.72 -44.67 28.74
CA ASN A 737 11.31 -43.34 28.59
C ASN A 737 10.21 -42.27 28.49
N ARG A 738 10.41 -41.11 29.10
CA ARG A 738 9.62 -39.88 28.87
C ARG A 738 10.53 -38.78 28.35
N VAL A 739 10.15 -38.12 27.27
CA VAL A 739 10.95 -37.09 26.61
C VAL A 739 10.34 -35.72 26.90
N PHE A 740 11.16 -34.79 27.35
CA PHE A 740 10.81 -33.40 27.63
C PHE A 740 11.67 -32.49 26.75
N LYS A 741 11.05 -31.59 25.99
CA LYS A 741 11.69 -30.63 25.10
C LYS A 741 11.48 -29.23 25.64
N LEU A 742 12.57 -28.54 25.98
CA LEU A 742 12.57 -27.15 26.44
C LEU A 742 13.01 -26.22 25.31
N THR A 743 12.25 -25.14 25.12
CA THR A 743 12.61 -23.99 24.29
C THR A 743 12.25 -22.71 25.04
N CYS A 744 13.16 -21.74 25.07
CA CYS A 744 12.93 -20.42 25.68
C CYS A 744 13.03 -19.32 24.63
N SER A 745 12.38 -18.18 24.89
CA SER A 745 12.40 -17.02 24.00
C SER A 745 12.56 -15.67 24.70
N GLU A 746 12.86 -14.69 23.86
CA GLU A 746 12.77 -13.25 24.13
C GLU A 746 12.14 -12.55 22.91
N LEU A 747 11.57 -11.38 23.15
CA LEU A 747 10.84 -10.53 22.21
C LEU A 747 9.66 -11.23 21.52
N ASN A 748 8.77 -11.80 22.32
CA ASN A 748 7.59 -12.58 21.91
C ASN A 748 7.92 -13.70 20.90
N GLY A 749 8.93 -14.51 21.20
CA GLY A 749 9.33 -15.63 20.32
C GLY A 749 10.24 -15.25 19.16
N ARG A 750 10.51 -13.95 18.93
CA ARG A 750 11.38 -13.47 17.84
C ARG A 750 12.82 -13.94 17.97
N PHE A 751 13.34 -14.07 19.19
CA PHE A 751 14.58 -14.78 19.47
C PHE A 751 14.24 -16.05 20.25
N SER A 752 14.60 -17.21 19.71
CA SER A 752 14.38 -18.51 20.33
C SER A 752 15.71 -19.20 20.61
N SER A 753 15.75 -19.96 21.70
CA SER A 753 16.90 -20.78 22.05
C SER A 753 17.07 -21.97 21.11
N ASN A 754 18.21 -22.65 21.21
CA ASN A 754 18.29 -24.03 20.75
C ASN A 754 17.25 -24.91 21.48
N GLU A 755 16.91 -26.04 20.86
CA GLU A 755 16.07 -27.05 21.49
C GLU A 755 16.91 -27.85 22.50
N TYR A 756 16.49 -27.87 23.76
CA TYR A 756 17.07 -28.75 24.78
C TYR A 756 16.15 -29.95 25.00
N VAL A 757 16.69 -31.17 25.01
CA VAL A 757 15.91 -32.40 25.15
C VAL A 757 16.43 -33.22 26.33
N GLN A 758 15.52 -33.50 27.27
CA GLN A 758 15.73 -34.32 28.46
C GLN A 758 14.94 -35.62 28.33
N THR A 759 15.60 -36.77 28.40
CA THR A 759 14.93 -38.07 28.53
C THR A 759 15.04 -38.56 29.98
N LEU A 760 13.89 -38.91 30.58
CA LEU A 760 13.85 -39.64 31.85
C LEU A 760 13.63 -41.13 31.57
N THR A 761 14.54 -41.98 32.04
CA THR A 761 14.47 -43.45 31.85
C THR A 761 14.09 -44.15 33.17
N VAL A 762 13.11 -45.05 33.11
CA VAL A 762 12.62 -45.82 34.26
C VAL A 762 13.46 -47.07 34.49
N ILE A 763 14.17 -47.12 35.62
CA ILE A 763 14.84 -48.33 36.10
C ILE A 763 13.83 -49.15 36.89
N HIS A 764 13.38 -50.25 36.29
CA HIS A 764 12.53 -51.22 36.97
C HIS A 764 13.29 -51.97 38.07
N PRO A 765 12.67 -52.20 39.25
CA PRO A 765 13.23 -53.09 40.24
C PRO A 765 13.33 -54.50 39.63
N GLN A 766 14.49 -55.15 39.76
CA GLN A 766 14.59 -56.55 39.38
C GLN A 766 13.59 -57.37 40.22
N PRO A 767 12.89 -58.36 39.61
CA PRO A 767 12.08 -59.27 40.39
C PRO A 767 12.99 -59.96 41.40
N LYS A 768 12.64 -59.90 42.68
CA LYS A 768 13.32 -60.72 43.69
C LYS A 768 13.19 -62.18 43.26
N GLU A 769 14.31 -62.86 43.06
CA GLU A 769 14.29 -64.30 42.82
C GLU A 769 13.48 -64.96 43.93
N SER A 770 12.41 -65.66 43.55
CA SER A 770 11.69 -66.52 44.47
C SER A 770 12.67 -67.56 44.98
N ILE A 771 12.87 -67.62 46.30
CA ILE A 771 13.69 -68.65 46.94
C ILE A 771 13.00 -69.99 46.73
N VAL A 772 13.34 -70.68 45.64
CA VAL A 772 12.90 -72.04 45.38
C VAL A 772 13.81 -72.99 46.15
N ALA A 773 13.24 -73.66 47.14
CA ALA A 773 13.97 -74.64 47.93
C ALA A 773 14.30 -75.89 47.10
N HIS A 774 15.60 -76.18 47.01
CA HIS A 774 16.22 -77.48 46.69
C HIS A 774 15.87 -78.18 45.35
N ALA A 775 16.79 -78.10 44.39
CA ALA A 775 17.11 -79.23 43.51
C ALA A 775 18.60 -79.23 43.10
N LYS A 776 19.19 -80.43 43.10
CA LYS A 776 20.64 -80.74 43.06
C LYS A 776 21.49 -80.08 41.95
N ILE A 777 22.61 -79.50 42.40
CA ILE A 777 23.98 -79.54 41.85
C ILE A 777 24.15 -80.25 40.49
N ASN A 778 24.76 -79.52 39.54
CA ASN A 778 25.89 -80.03 38.77
C ASN A 778 26.91 -78.90 38.53
N ARG A 779 28.19 -79.16 38.85
CA ARG A 779 29.30 -78.20 38.69
C ARG A 779 30.12 -78.59 37.46
N HIS A 780 30.45 -77.62 36.60
CA HIS A 780 31.66 -77.68 35.79
C HIS A 780 32.30 -76.28 35.73
N ASN A 781 33.60 -76.24 36.01
CA ASN A 781 34.43 -75.03 35.95
C ASN A 781 34.84 -74.72 34.50
N VAL A 782 35.00 -73.44 34.16
CA VAL A 782 36.12 -72.92 33.35
C VAL A 782 36.56 -71.57 33.93
N GLU A 783 37.86 -71.27 33.84
CA GLU A 783 38.53 -70.11 34.44
C GLU A 783 38.14 -68.75 33.85
N VAL A 784 38.25 -67.70 34.69
CA VAL A 784 38.27 -66.30 34.26
C VAL A 784 39.71 -65.86 34.02
N ARG A 785 40.00 -65.31 32.83
CA ARG A 785 41.20 -64.49 32.58
C ARG A 785 40.77 -63.03 32.37
N PRO A 786 41.31 -62.06 33.14
CA PRO A 786 41.09 -60.65 32.86
C PRO A 786 42.04 -60.16 31.75
N ALA A 787 41.57 -59.21 30.94
CA ALA A 787 42.41 -58.45 30.01
C ALA A 787 42.09 -56.96 30.10
N SER A 788 43.13 -56.14 29.92
CA SER A 788 43.22 -54.76 30.39
C SER A 788 42.65 -53.71 29.44
N VAL A 789 42.32 -52.57 30.06
CA VAL A 789 42.18 -51.23 29.47
C VAL A 789 43.18 -50.96 28.34
N ILE A 790 42.70 -50.36 27.24
CA ILE A 790 43.48 -49.48 26.36
C ILE A 790 42.66 -48.21 26.10
N SER A 791 43.18 -47.06 26.52
CA SER A 791 42.72 -45.75 26.05
C SER A 791 43.46 -45.37 24.78
N ARG A 792 42.79 -44.72 23.81
CA ARG A 792 43.37 -43.58 23.08
C ARG A 792 42.38 -42.79 22.24
N ASP A 793 42.70 -41.51 22.11
CA ASP A 793 41.97 -40.47 21.41
C ASP A 793 42.10 -40.48 19.88
N TYR A 794 41.26 -39.64 19.25
CA TYR A 794 41.42 -39.02 17.92
C TYR A 794 41.45 -39.93 16.68
N VAL A 795 40.50 -39.72 15.76
CA VAL A 795 40.73 -39.14 14.42
C VAL A 795 39.42 -39.01 13.61
N GLN A 796 39.24 -37.82 13.02
CA GLN A 796 38.53 -37.44 11.78
C GLN A 796 37.38 -38.31 11.21
N ALA A 797 36.25 -37.65 10.94
CA ALA A 797 35.19 -38.15 10.07
C ALA A 797 35.61 -38.19 8.58
N SER A 798 35.17 -39.21 7.83
CA SER A 798 34.96 -39.13 6.39
C SER A 798 33.95 -40.20 5.90
N HIS A 799 33.28 -39.89 4.78
CA HIS A 799 32.18 -40.68 4.19
C HIS A 799 32.63 -42.09 3.71
N LEU A 800 31.74 -43.10 3.79
CA LEU A 800 30.95 -43.51 2.61
C LEU A 800 29.78 -44.46 2.94
N ASN A 801 28.87 -44.56 1.98
CA ASN A 801 27.63 -45.34 2.03
C ASN A 801 27.84 -46.87 2.13
N LEU A 802 26.90 -47.57 2.77
CA LEU A 802 26.53 -48.92 2.36
C LEU A 802 25.01 -49.12 2.42
N MET A 803 24.43 -49.61 1.33
CA MET A 803 23.02 -49.99 1.26
C MET A 803 22.77 -51.26 2.09
N ALA A 804 21.69 -51.27 2.87
CA ALA A 804 21.17 -52.47 3.52
C ALA A 804 19.78 -52.80 2.94
N SER A 805 19.75 -53.74 2.00
CA SER A 805 18.51 -54.40 1.57
C SER A 805 18.04 -55.34 2.69
N GLY A 806 16.85 -55.09 3.24
CA GLY A 806 16.29 -55.87 4.35
C GLY A 806 14.88 -55.40 4.68
N GLY A 807 13.89 -55.89 3.93
CA GLY A 807 12.51 -55.44 4.05
C GLY A 807 11.89 -55.72 5.41
N SER A 808 11.32 -54.68 6.02
CA SER A 808 10.36 -54.79 7.12
C SER A 808 9.06 -54.10 6.71
N HIS A 809 7.91 -54.71 7.04
CA HIS A 809 6.59 -54.36 6.53
C HIS A 809 6.15 -52.90 6.76
N ALA A 810 6.83 -52.19 7.68
CA ALA A 810 6.64 -50.76 7.91
C ALA A 810 6.91 -49.89 6.66
N VAL A 811 7.94 -50.19 5.86
CA VAL A 811 8.30 -49.35 4.69
C VAL A 811 7.23 -49.43 3.61
N THR A 812 6.69 -50.63 3.36
CA THR A 812 5.56 -50.82 2.44
C THR A 812 4.29 -50.10 2.91
N ILE A 813 4.02 -50.06 4.21
CA ILE A 813 2.87 -49.33 4.78
C ILE A 813 3.07 -47.82 4.63
N ILE A 814 4.25 -47.30 4.96
CA ILE A 814 4.58 -45.86 4.81
C ILE A 814 4.45 -45.44 3.34
N VAL A 815 4.99 -46.23 2.39
CA VAL A 815 4.84 -45.93 0.96
C VAL A 815 3.37 -45.94 0.52
N VAL A 816 2.56 -46.91 0.95
CA VAL A 816 1.13 -46.94 0.61
C VAL A 816 0.37 -45.76 1.21
N VAL A 817 0.67 -45.36 2.44
CA VAL A 817 0.05 -44.18 3.09
C VAL A 817 0.49 -42.88 2.41
N CYS A 818 1.78 -42.73 2.08
CA CYS A 818 2.29 -41.55 1.37
C CYS A 818 1.73 -41.44 -0.07
N VAL A 819 1.63 -42.55 -0.80
CA VAL A 819 1.00 -42.58 -2.13
C VAL A 819 -0.50 -42.29 -2.05
N GLY A 820 -1.20 -42.84 -1.04
CA GLY A 820 -2.60 -42.52 -0.78
C GLY A 820 -2.83 -41.04 -0.45
N PHE A 821 -1.97 -40.45 0.38
CA PHE A 821 -2.03 -39.03 0.73
C PHE A 821 -1.70 -38.12 -0.46
N LEU A 822 -0.71 -38.48 -1.29
CA LEU A 822 -0.39 -37.75 -2.53
C LEU A 822 -1.55 -37.83 -3.54
N LEU A 823 -2.17 -38.99 -3.73
CA LEU A 823 -3.35 -39.14 -4.58
C LEU A 823 -4.53 -38.31 -4.05
N PHE A 824 -4.76 -38.27 -2.73
CA PHE A 824 -5.77 -37.43 -2.11
C PHE A 824 -5.51 -35.93 -2.33
N MET A 825 -4.26 -35.48 -2.17
CA MET A 825 -3.85 -34.10 -2.47
C MET A 825 -4.00 -33.74 -3.95
N ILE A 826 -3.68 -34.66 -4.87
CA ILE A 826 -3.90 -34.46 -6.31
C ILE A 826 -5.40 -34.37 -6.62
N VAL A 827 -6.25 -35.20 -6.01
CA VAL A 827 -7.71 -35.12 -6.17
C VAL A 827 -8.26 -33.80 -5.64
N LEU A 828 -7.83 -33.34 -4.45
CA LEU A 828 -8.21 -32.02 -3.94
C LEU A 828 -7.71 -30.87 -4.83
N GLY A 829 -6.50 -31.00 -5.39
CA GLY A 829 -5.96 -30.06 -6.37
C GLY A 829 -6.81 -29.98 -7.64
N VAL A 830 -7.17 -31.12 -8.23
CA VAL A 830 -8.04 -31.19 -9.42
C VAL A 830 -9.45 -30.66 -9.13
N ILE A 831 -10.00 -30.91 -7.93
CA ILE A 831 -11.30 -30.35 -7.50
C ILE A 831 -11.20 -28.81 -7.39
N ARG A 832 -10.15 -28.26 -6.78
CA ARG A 832 -9.93 -26.81 -6.72
C ARG A 832 -9.72 -26.18 -8.09
N ILE A 833 -8.97 -26.83 -8.99
CA ILE A 833 -8.75 -26.36 -10.36
C ILE A 833 -10.04 -26.40 -11.18
N ARG A 834 -10.88 -27.43 -11.04
CA ARG A 834 -12.21 -27.47 -11.67
C ARG A 834 -13.17 -26.42 -11.10
N ALA A 835 -13.13 -26.17 -9.79
CA ALA A 835 -13.92 -25.10 -9.17
C ALA A 835 -13.48 -23.70 -9.65
N ALA A 836 -12.18 -23.49 -9.89
CA ALA A 836 -11.66 -22.25 -10.48
C ALA A 836 -12.08 -22.08 -11.96
N HIS A 837 -11.95 -23.13 -12.79
CA HIS A 837 -12.39 -23.10 -14.19
C HIS A 837 -13.91 -22.94 -14.36
N HIS A 838 -14.71 -23.44 -13.42
CA HIS A 838 -16.16 -23.18 -13.43
C HIS A 838 -16.53 -21.72 -13.13
N LYS A 839 -15.59 -20.94 -12.54
CA LYS A 839 -15.75 -19.50 -12.31
C LYS A 839 -15.29 -18.67 -13.52
N SER A 840 -14.17 -19.04 -14.17
CA SER A 840 -13.72 -18.34 -15.38
C SER A 840 -14.67 -18.55 -16.58
N SER A 841 -15.28 -19.73 -16.69
CA SER A 841 -16.23 -20.04 -17.79
C SER A 841 -17.54 -19.24 -17.73
N SER A 842 -17.85 -18.55 -16.63
CA SER A 842 -18.99 -17.63 -16.54
C SER A 842 -18.62 -16.16 -16.83
N GLU A 843 -17.33 -15.84 -16.91
CA GLU A 843 -16.83 -14.47 -17.12
C GLU A 843 -16.38 -14.23 -18.58
N GLU A 844 -16.09 -15.27 -19.38
CA GLU A 844 -15.68 -15.15 -20.79
C GLU A 844 -16.85 -15.11 -21.82
N ALA A 845 -18.11 -14.96 -21.38
CA ALA A 845 -19.30 -15.00 -22.25
C ALA A 845 -19.99 -13.64 -22.45
N GLN A 846 -19.56 -12.57 -21.77
CA GLN A 846 -20.10 -11.21 -21.93
C GLN A 846 -19.00 -10.16 -21.81
N ASP A 847 -18.14 -10.05 -22.83
CA ASP A 847 -17.44 -8.78 -23.10
C ASP A 847 -17.09 -8.65 -24.59
N GLY A 848 -17.99 -8.00 -25.32
CA GLY A 848 -17.85 -7.63 -26.73
C GLY A 848 -18.81 -6.48 -27.04
N GLU A 849 -18.27 -5.38 -27.56
CA GLU A 849 -18.95 -4.10 -27.87
C GLU A 849 -19.31 -3.16 -26.69
N MET A 850 -18.26 -2.54 -26.15
CA MET A 850 -18.00 -1.08 -26.15
C MET A 850 -19.14 -0.03 -25.95
N THR A 851 -18.77 1.03 -25.20
CA THR A 851 -19.11 2.48 -25.35
C THR A 851 -19.99 3.21 -24.30
N TRP A 852 -19.28 4.02 -23.48
CA TRP A 852 -19.50 5.43 -23.06
C TRP A 852 -20.74 5.92 -22.27
N ASP A 853 -20.39 6.74 -21.25
CA ASP A 853 -21.04 7.93 -20.66
C ASP A 853 -22.30 7.89 -19.76
N ASP A 854 -22.03 8.13 -18.47
CA ASP A 854 -22.28 9.38 -17.72
C ASP A 854 -23.71 9.85 -17.30
N SER A 855 -23.75 10.37 -16.06
CA SER A 855 -24.66 11.40 -15.52
C SER A 855 -26.21 11.21 -15.55
N ALA A 856 -26.74 10.85 -14.38
CA ALA A 856 -27.79 11.55 -13.59
C ALA A 856 -29.08 12.17 -14.22
N LEU A 857 -30.19 12.00 -13.47
CA LEU A 857 -31.45 12.80 -13.42
C LEU A 857 -32.68 12.45 -14.33
N THR A 858 -33.63 11.73 -13.69
CA THR A 858 -35.05 12.15 -13.47
C THR A 858 -36.13 12.18 -14.59
N ILE A 859 -37.37 11.80 -14.20
CA ILE A 859 -38.73 12.29 -14.61
C ILE A 859 -39.70 11.30 -15.33
N THR A 860 -40.97 11.33 -14.86
CA THR A 860 -42.28 10.87 -15.43
C THR A 860 -42.67 9.38 -15.53
N VAL A 861 -43.42 8.91 -14.51
CA VAL A 861 -44.90 8.70 -14.53
C VAL A 861 -45.59 8.45 -15.89
N ASN A 862 -46.34 7.33 -16.06
CA ASN A 862 -47.83 7.25 -16.01
C ASN A 862 -48.35 5.79 -16.30
N PRO A 863 -49.66 5.42 -16.49
CA PRO A 863 -50.37 4.58 -15.50
C PRO A 863 -51.20 3.38 -16.04
N MET A 864 -51.98 2.75 -15.13
CA MET A 864 -53.02 1.69 -15.34
C MET A 864 -52.45 0.28 -15.68
N GLU A 865 -53.11 -0.85 -15.36
CA GLU A 865 -54.52 -1.08 -14.99
C GLU A 865 -54.71 -2.35 -14.09
N ASN A 866 -55.73 -2.31 -13.21
CA ASN A 866 -56.51 -3.40 -12.56
C ASN A 866 -55.98 -4.86 -12.46
N ALA A 867 -55.98 -5.41 -11.24
CA ALA A 867 -56.94 -6.46 -10.84
C ALA A 867 -56.91 -6.84 -9.34
N ASP A 868 -58.11 -6.86 -8.75
CA ASP A 868 -58.59 -7.47 -7.51
C ASP A 868 -57.68 -8.36 -6.62
N HIS A 869 -57.73 -8.08 -5.31
CA HIS A 869 -58.44 -8.99 -4.37
C HIS A 869 -58.86 -8.27 -3.08
N LYS A 870 -60.19 -8.15 -2.87
CA LYS A 870 -60.77 -7.78 -1.56
C LYS A 870 -60.66 -8.94 -0.57
N MET A 871 -60.46 -8.64 0.71
CA MET A 871 -61.40 -9.11 1.74
C MET A 871 -61.49 -8.11 2.89
N GLU A 872 -62.70 -7.60 3.12
CA GLU A 872 -63.05 -6.64 4.17
C GLU A 872 -63.24 -7.33 5.52
N ARG A 873 -63.00 -6.61 6.64
CA ARG A 873 -64.11 -6.38 7.58
C ARG A 873 -63.96 -5.16 8.50
N ASN A 874 -65.02 -4.35 8.47
CA ASN A 874 -65.46 -3.28 9.38
C ASN A 874 -65.23 -3.56 10.88
N GLY A 875 -65.17 -2.57 11.78
CA GLY A 875 -65.31 -1.10 11.60
C GLY A 875 -66.23 -0.43 12.64
N CYS A 876 -66.11 0.90 12.75
CA CYS A 876 -67.02 1.87 13.42
C CYS A 876 -67.01 1.98 14.97
N GLY A 877 -66.94 3.22 15.47
CA GLY A 877 -67.10 3.64 16.88
C GLY A 877 -68.58 3.93 17.22
N PRO A 878 -68.99 5.14 17.67
CA PRO A 878 -68.24 6.34 18.09
C PRO A 878 -68.82 7.00 19.38
N GLU A 879 -68.69 8.34 19.53
CA GLU A 879 -69.51 9.26 20.38
C GLU A 879 -69.23 9.27 21.92
N ASP A 880 -69.26 10.40 22.67
CA ASP A 880 -69.48 11.82 22.30
C ASP A 880 -69.09 12.81 23.45
N TYR A 881 -69.25 14.13 23.19
CA TYR A 881 -69.24 15.29 24.13
C TYR A 881 -67.87 15.65 24.76
N SER A 882 -67.33 16.89 24.77
CA SER A 882 -67.77 18.31 24.72
C SER A 882 -66.81 19.01 25.72
N GLU A 883 -66.39 20.27 25.66
CA GLU A 883 -66.66 21.42 24.80
C GLU A 883 -65.49 22.43 25.00
N SER A 884 -65.28 23.28 23.99
CA SER A 884 -64.99 24.74 24.04
C SER A 884 -64.89 25.45 25.41
N ASP A 885 -64.21 26.59 25.60
CA ASP A 885 -63.61 27.57 24.66
C ASP A 885 -62.75 28.59 25.46
N GLN A 886 -61.82 29.30 24.79
CA GLN A 886 -61.40 30.71 25.03
C GLN A 886 -60.89 31.12 26.46
N SER A 887 -60.08 32.17 26.69
CA SER A 887 -59.50 33.25 25.86
C SER A 887 -58.16 33.75 26.46
N ASP A 888 -57.57 34.75 25.81
CA ASP A 888 -56.60 35.75 26.31
C ASP A 888 -55.12 35.35 26.40
N SER A 889 -54.17 35.99 25.70
CA SER A 889 -53.87 37.45 25.52
C SER A 889 -53.25 38.05 26.80
N GLU A 890 -52.21 38.91 26.78
CA GLU A 890 -51.67 39.84 25.77
C GLU A 890 -50.12 39.89 25.81
N SER A 891 -49.42 39.99 24.67
CA SER A 891 -48.75 41.20 24.08
C SER A 891 -47.31 41.46 24.60
N SER A 892 -46.41 42.18 23.93
CA SER A 892 -46.41 43.00 22.69
C SER A 892 -44.97 42.96 22.10
N SER A 893 -44.60 43.33 20.87
CA SER A 893 -45.29 43.90 19.68
C SER A 893 -44.29 43.94 18.49
N ASP A 894 -44.72 43.48 17.31
CA ASP A 894 -44.63 44.12 15.97
C ASP A 894 -43.26 44.45 15.31
N GLU A 895 -43.04 44.38 13.99
CA GLU A 895 -43.90 44.04 12.83
C GLU A 895 -43.05 43.59 11.59
N ASP A 896 -43.70 43.16 10.49
CA ASP A 896 -43.10 42.46 9.32
C ASP A 896 -42.61 43.34 8.13
N GLY A 897 -41.36 43.09 7.67
CA GLY A 897 -40.86 43.13 6.28
C GLY A 897 -41.02 44.40 5.38
N PRO A 898 -40.65 44.33 4.08
CA PRO A 898 -39.55 43.58 3.45
C PRO A 898 -38.63 44.46 2.53
N GLY A 899 -37.41 43.99 2.19
CA GLY A 899 -36.74 44.38 0.93
C GLY A 899 -35.31 44.98 0.99
N ASP A 900 -34.47 44.44 0.10
CA ASP A 900 -33.28 45.01 -0.55
C ASP A 900 -31.99 45.50 0.18
N ARG A 901 -30.90 45.41 -0.60
CA ARG A 901 -29.46 45.69 -0.39
C ARG A 901 -29.14 47.21 -0.22
N PRO A 902 -27.85 47.64 -0.03
CA PRO A 902 -26.63 47.08 0.63
C PRO A 902 -25.86 48.09 1.55
N CYS A 903 -24.66 47.70 2.05
CA CYS A 903 -23.58 48.57 2.59
C CYS A 903 -23.84 49.26 3.96
N ARG A 904 -22.87 49.62 4.82
CA ARG A 904 -21.39 49.45 4.93
C ARG A 904 -20.94 49.86 6.37
N VAL A 905 -19.71 49.48 6.79
CA VAL A 905 -18.82 50.22 7.74
C VAL A 905 -19.29 50.23 9.23
N ARG A 906 -18.61 49.49 10.14
CA ARG A 906 -17.60 49.95 11.16
C ARG A 906 -18.19 50.79 12.32
N VAL A 907 -17.68 50.83 13.56
CA VAL A 907 -16.42 50.35 14.20
C VAL A 907 -16.62 50.34 15.73
N ASP A 908 -15.88 49.49 16.47
CA ASP A 908 -15.45 49.59 17.90
C ASP A 908 -16.51 49.95 18.99
N SER A 909 -16.30 49.79 20.30
CA SER A 909 -15.30 49.14 21.17
C SER A 909 -16.02 48.87 22.51
N SER A 910 -15.83 47.73 23.17
CA SER A 910 -14.96 47.55 24.34
C SER A 910 -15.39 48.31 25.63
N ASP A 911 -15.43 47.53 26.71
CA ASP A 911 -15.10 47.89 28.10
C ASP A 911 -16.16 48.66 28.93
N GLU A 912 -16.30 48.51 30.25
CA GLU A 912 -15.68 47.59 31.25
C GLU A 912 -16.58 47.53 32.52
N GLU A 913 -16.40 46.49 33.34
CA GLU A 913 -16.42 46.42 34.82
C GLU A 913 -17.44 47.26 35.67
N GLU A 914 -18.22 46.59 36.54
CA GLU A 914 -18.11 46.62 38.03
C GLU A 914 -18.86 47.81 38.70
N ASP A 915 -19.41 47.77 39.93
CA ASP A 915 -19.56 46.70 40.93
C ASP A 915 -20.76 47.00 41.87
N GLU A 916 -20.90 46.17 42.91
CA GLU A 916 -21.42 46.46 44.26
C GLU A 916 -22.92 46.36 44.60
N ILE A 917 -23.10 45.81 45.81
CA ILE A 917 -24.30 45.40 46.54
C ILE A 917 -24.45 46.40 47.74
N PRO A 918 -25.20 46.15 48.84
CA PRO A 918 -26.48 45.48 49.08
C PRO A 918 -27.49 46.37 49.87
N ALA A 919 -28.71 45.87 50.18
CA ALA A 919 -29.20 45.79 51.58
C ALA A 919 -30.66 45.27 51.71
N SER A 920 -30.78 44.16 52.43
CA SER A 920 -31.87 43.71 53.32
C SER A 920 -33.18 44.53 53.46
N THR A 921 -34.31 43.82 53.62
CA THR A 921 -34.95 43.73 54.95
C THR A 921 -35.90 42.53 55.15
N ARG A 922 -35.91 42.06 56.41
CA ARG A 922 -36.66 40.90 56.94
C ARG A 922 -38.19 41.11 56.97
N ARG A 923 -38.97 40.00 56.93
CA ARG A 923 -39.89 39.67 58.06
C ARG A 923 -40.38 38.20 58.10
N LYS A 924 -40.37 37.67 59.33
CA LYS A 924 -41.15 36.55 59.91
C LYS A 924 -42.67 36.72 59.60
N ARG A 925 -43.60 35.75 59.65
CA ARG A 925 -43.74 34.38 60.24
C ARG A 925 -45.07 33.75 59.69
N ASP A 926 -45.61 32.57 60.02
CA ASP A 926 -45.34 31.51 61.02
C ASP A 926 -45.86 30.12 60.48
N TYR A 927 -46.07 29.13 61.35
CA TYR A 927 -46.51 27.73 61.12
C TYR A 927 -48.00 27.51 60.70
N GLN A 928 -48.30 26.44 59.93
CA GLN A 928 -48.88 25.19 60.48
C GLN A 928 -48.93 23.99 59.49
N ASN A 929 -48.90 22.78 60.06
CA ASN A 929 -48.92 21.47 59.37
C ASN A 929 -50.25 21.19 58.62
N VAL A 930 -50.24 20.23 57.68
CA VAL A 930 -50.93 18.91 57.86
C VAL A 930 -50.64 17.93 56.70
N SER A 931 -50.36 16.67 57.08
CA SER A 931 -50.40 15.39 56.35
C SER A 931 -49.98 15.27 54.87
N GLN A 932 -49.02 14.35 54.66
CA GLN A 932 -49.09 13.21 53.73
C GLN A 932 -49.72 13.44 52.35
N LEU A 933 -48.89 13.30 51.30
CA LEU A 933 -49.21 12.39 50.21
C LEU A 933 -47.91 11.71 49.74
N GLU A 934 -47.98 10.39 49.66
CA GLU A 934 -46.89 9.50 49.30
C GLU A 934 -47.00 9.11 47.82
N TRP A 935 -45.87 9.19 47.09
CA TRP A 935 -45.54 8.45 45.85
C TRP A 935 -46.43 8.79 44.62
N ASP A 936 -45.95 8.91 43.39
CA ASP A 936 -45.12 8.02 42.54
C ASP A 936 -44.62 8.89 41.33
N ASN A 937 -43.74 8.52 40.38
CA ASN A 937 -42.65 7.54 40.29
C ASN A 937 -41.87 7.88 38.98
N SER A 938 -40.56 8.15 39.03
CA SER A 938 -39.72 8.15 37.81
C SER A 938 -38.21 8.13 38.12
N THR A 939 -37.77 7.17 38.92
CA THR A 939 -36.38 6.70 38.94
C THR A 939 -36.34 5.17 39.15
N MET A 940 -36.16 4.43 38.06
CA MET A 940 -35.67 3.05 38.01
C MET A 940 -34.89 2.84 36.72
#